data_AF-A0A449B0E8-F1
#
_entry.id   AF-A0A449B0E8-F1
#
_cell.length_a   1.000
_cell.length_b   1.000
_cell.length_c   1.000
_cell.angle_alpha   90.00
_cell.angle_beta   90.00
_cell.angle_gamma   90.00
#
_symmetry.space_group_name_H-M   'P 1'
#
loop_
_entity.id
_entity.type
_entity.pdbx_description
1 polymer ?
#
loop_
_entity_poly.entity_id
_entity_poly.type
_entity_poly.pdbx_seq_one_letter_code
_entity_poly.pdbx_strand_id
1 'polypeptide(L)'
;MIRARKNKILKSMLVLGSSIMGAIGISSIVFHSRAKSDIEEKTSLGERVVEPILSDHINIIIKPQFNSLSDVNVILDEIETTVEFHYGEEIIGQRLKFKTKKNQELKYNIAKDIPEGYMLVPELYPKGSDIVLNPGELNIIQIQPIKQAQKTTFRFIDIANNQEVGTPVILDLEDFNQFNLMTYLPEGYQLPKNHEAPELVLGKVNDILVDKIHKEYTTWILYKLHDNAQTLIHKQKVITIDDQKIHPSLYIPQGYEFEAQSIQPQPIEELEHKNEYTFFIKKTQVKHTTTFIFKYQGQQIGDLQKIITYGEVGISLEQIKKLKPKAYEISSSYDANSIKFDQTNIVPLDKIREKDLTRFIFKTVDNQIIKNILFEEFKDVTLTIEQFLPQDYKLAPENTKRDISRGKTDNTNTYLVELINKPPKPEPIPEKPKPEPEPVPTPEKPVEPKPVPPAPKNNTSNKLSKEEINKIIQAGGSTIDARAQRYDKPSTMPVVEGAKLSGEILTAQKQKLTNMRALVAKISSPNYTFNAEDLRKVYSNLSDAELGRLVKYLNGATLKELGTVSAFPMADLTTEQQKESLKNQLNAMLEDADKYLAEGKILVFGNSFVDLNPRWGFPSDDYNPAFVRNKELNLKRGLANSGNNAKWGRNGSQLGNGDYYGWKKKSLWKDPKYKTKTNPEWSFGSDNRTFIGGSGITTMEYTATDDNDAGKKQGKQLITFMDASNPQAVQDIIEYLKQRPEISGLFIKNIGTKNPEQDISEILRDIPSSINKLTLIFDTEKMAGISYLKNKHFAQVELGTSINNVDDNLGDMSNRPFIYGWGIDPIIFQHTDFVAHDWTATKGFDNYQSSQVQYGPIQFNIIRPSADSSFEEVKKAFDIVLETHKDWRIFNGEHGDQGWPIKIDLSETKLKSLKDINLYKHKFRVLKLPSSGTTFTLDISDLGASQYSAILADWGPNEKPKILFGNDRTTKIHFKGNASDFSGKWAKELQGFLTGVVNNTNIRTIVVDNDDVLQILKGSPAWDSRFQIRTALEEERGGGFDFD
;
A
#
# COMPACT_ATOMS: atom_id res chain seq x y z
N MET A 1 5.06 32.15 37.51
CA MET A 1 5.18 32.76 36.16
C MET A 1 5.08 31.75 34.98
N ILE A 2 5.62 30.52 35.08
CA ILE A 2 5.56 29.51 34.00
C ILE A 2 4.14 28.99 33.71
N ARG A 3 3.28 28.84 34.74
CA ARG A 3 1.84 28.50 34.57
C ARG A 3 1.02 29.57 33.84
N ALA A 4 1.34 30.85 34.04
CA ALA A 4 0.64 31.96 33.38
C ALA A 4 0.99 32.05 31.87
N ARG A 5 2.24 31.75 31.49
CA ARG A 5 2.65 31.63 30.08
C ARG A 5 2.02 30.41 29.39
N LYS A 6 1.94 29.25 30.05
CA LYS A 6 1.23 28.07 29.51
C LYS A 6 -0.26 28.33 29.29
N ASN A 7 -0.95 28.99 30.23
CA ASN A 7 -2.36 29.32 30.06
C ASN A 7 -2.61 30.40 28.98
N LYS A 8 -1.66 31.31 28.75
CA LYS A 8 -1.77 32.32 27.69
C LYS A 8 -1.58 31.69 26.29
N ILE A 9 -0.66 30.73 26.15
CA ILE A 9 -0.43 29.99 24.89
C ILE A 9 -1.59 29.04 24.61
N LEU A 10 -2.11 28.32 25.61
CA LEU A 10 -3.27 27.43 25.45
C LEU A 10 -4.54 28.22 25.07
N LYS A 11 -4.76 29.41 25.67
CA LYS A 11 -5.87 30.31 25.29
C LYS A 11 -5.69 30.91 23.89
N SER A 12 -4.46 31.16 23.45
CA SER A 12 -4.18 31.68 22.09
C SER A 12 -4.39 30.58 21.03
N MET A 13 -4.02 29.32 21.34
CA MET A 13 -4.30 28.16 20.49
C MET A 13 -5.80 27.81 20.43
N LEU A 14 -6.56 28.01 21.52
CA LEU A 14 -8.01 27.81 21.53
C LEU A 14 -8.77 28.87 20.72
N VAL A 15 -8.28 30.11 20.68
CA VAL A 15 -8.87 31.21 19.87
C VAL A 15 -8.55 31.06 18.37
N LEU A 16 -7.45 30.38 18.02
CA LEU A 16 -7.12 30.03 16.64
C LEU A 16 -7.75 28.69 16.21
N GLY A 17 -7.86 27.73 17.12
CA GLY A 17 -8.35 26.36 16.86
C GLY A 17 -9.85 26.24 16.62
N SER A 18 -10.67 27.18 17.10
CA SER A 18 -12.12 27.19 16.84
C SER A 18 -12.50 27.71 15.44
N SER A 19 -11.54 28.20 14.65
CA SER A 19 -11.77 28.77 13.31
C SER A 19 -11.09 28.03 12.15
N ILE A 20 -10.54 26.83 12.39
CA ILE A 20 -9.86 26.00 11.35
C ILE A 20 -10.84 25.00 10.69
N MET A 21 -12.15 25.11 10.91
CA MET A 21 -13.16 24.19 10.37
C MET A 21 -13.88 24.73 9.12
N GLY A 22 -13.11 25.38 8.25
CA GLY A 22 -13.48 25.66 6.86
C GLY A 22 -12.29 25.26 5.99
N ALA A 23 -12.49 24.30 5.08
CA ALA A 23 -11.44 23.77 4.22
C ALA A 23 -10.58 24.90 3.60
N ILE A 24 -9.25 24.76 3.71
CA ILE A 24 -8.12 25.53 3.11
C ILE A 24 -7.16 26.25 4.11
N GLY A 25 -7.44 26.35 5.40
CA GLY A 25 -6.67 27.23 6.31
C GLY A 25 -5.52 26.66 7.17
N ILE A 26 -4.60 25.82 6.67
CA ILE A 26 -3.39 25.39 7.47
C ILE A 26 -2.05 25.80 6.83
N SER A 27 -2.01 26.21 5.56
CA SER A 27 -0.77 26.57 4.87
C SER A 27 -0.22 27.99 5.14
N SER A 28 -1.03 28.92 5.66
CA SER A 28 -0.64 30.34 5.78
C SER A 28 0.13 30.69 7.06
N ILE A 29 -0.03 29.95 8.17
CA ILE A 29 0.63 30.31 9.45
C ILE A 29 2.11 29.92 9.49
N VAL A 30 2.56 28.97 8.64
CA VAL A 30 3.99 28.60 8.54
C VAL A 30 4.74 29.45 7.50
N PHE A 31 4.03 30.20 6.64
CA PHE A 31 4.64 31.02 5.58
C PHE A 31 5.14 32.38 6.09
N HIS A 32 4.45 33.01 7.05
CA HIS A 32 4.77 34.38 7.49
C HIS A 32 5.89 34.53 8.52
N SER A 33 6.49 33.43 9.01
CA SER A 33 7.64 33.53 9.94
C SER A 33 9.01 33.47 9.25
N ARG A 34 9.09 33.48 7.91
CA ARG A 34 10.36 33.33 7.16
C ARG A 34 10.53 34.21 5.92
N ALA A 35 9.76 35.28 5.75
CA ALA A 35 10.08 36.31 4.76
C ALA A 35 11.07 37.34 5.34
N LYS A 36 12.31 36.91 5.58
CA LYS A 36 13.46 37.81 5.79
C LYS A 36 14.78 37.08 5.51
N SER A 37 15.04 36.82 4.23
CA SER A 37 16.37 36.80 3.64
C SER A 37 16.21 36.68 2.13
N ASP A 38 16.97 37.51 1.40
CA ASP A 38 17.27 37.40 -0.03
C ASP A 38 16.33 38.17 -0.98
N ILE A 39 16.47 39.50 -0.93
CA ILE A 39 16.26 40.37 -2.09
C ILE A 39 17.46 41.30 -2.20
N GLU A 40 18.25 41.08 -3.26
CA GLU A 40 19.09 42.01 -4.05
C GLU A 40 19.89 41.10 -5.02
N GLU A 41 20.06 41.32 -6.32
CA GLU A 41 19.85 42.46 -7.21
C GLU A 41 20.13 41.96 -8.66
N LYS A 42 19.35 42.41 -9.67
CA LYS A 42 19.82 43.06 -10.93
C LYS A 42 18.89 42.89 -12.16
N THR A 43 18.02 43.90 -12.29
CA THR A 43 17.80 44.83 -13.42
C THR A 43 18.03 44.42 -14.91
N SER A 44 16.89 44.50 -15.63
CA SER A 44 16.57 45.33 -16.83
C SER A 44 17.15 45.06 -18.22
N LEU A 45 16.24 45.14 -19.21
CA LEU A 45 16.27 45.67 -20.60
C LEU A 45 15.56 44.65 -21.52
N GLY A 46 14.57 44.93 -22.36
CA GLY A 46 13.84 46.12 -22.81
C GLY A 46 12.99 45.66 -24.02
N GLU A 47 11.81 46.23 -24.22
CA GLU A 47 10.91 45.92 -25.34
C GLU A 47 11.55 46.19 -26.72
N ARG A 48 11.24 45.36 -27.72
CA ARG A 48 11.10 45.81 -29.12
C ARG A 48 10.01 45.04 -29.88
N VAL A 49 9.00 45.80 -30.26
CA VAL A 49 8.04 45.55 -31.36
C VAL A 49 8.78 45.70 -32.70
N VAL A 50 8.51 44.82 -33.67
CA VAL A 50 8.78 45.09 -35.10
C VAL A 50 7.69 44.45 -35.97
N GLU A 51 6.97 45.28 -36.72
CA GLU A 51 6.14 44.93 -37.88
C GLU A 51 7.02 44.76 -39.14
N PRO A 52 6.66 43.90 -40.12
CA PRO A 52 7.34 43.86 -41.40
C PRO A 52 6.73 44.84 -42.44
N ILE A 53 7.59 45.68 -43.04
CA ILE A 53 7.29 46.54 -44.20
C ILE A 53 8.08 46.02 -45.42
N LEU A 54 7.42 45.97 -46.58
CA LEU A 54 7.99 45.71 -47.91
C LEU A 54 8.82 46.91 -48.42
N SER A 55 9.95 46.65 -49.08
CA SER A 55 10.82 47.66 -49.69
C SER A 55 11.07 47.38 -51.17
N ASP A 56 10.82 48.41 -51.98
CA ASP A 56 10.91 48.50 -53.43
C ASP A 56 12.35 48.76 -53.93
N HIS A 57 13.07 47.70 -54.28
CA HIS A 57 14.33 47.80 -55.02
C HIS A 57 14.21 47.21 -56.45
N ILE A 58 13.58 48.03 -57.30
CA ILE A 58 13.91 48.41 -58.70
C ILE A 58 14.83 47.48 -59.53
N ASN A 59 14.39 47.20 -60.77
CA ASN A 59 15.21 47.45 -61.98
C ASN A 59 14.34 47.83 -63.20
N ILE A 60 14.63 49.01 -63.77
CA ILE A 60 14.11 49.54 -65.04
C ILE A 60 15.25 49.49 -66.06
N ILE A 61 14.98 49.04 -67.30
CA ILE A 61 15.74 49.48 -68.48
C ILE A 61 14.78 49.75 -69.65
N ILE A 62 14.77 51.00 -70.11
CA ILE A 62 14.17 51.47 -71.37
C ILE A 62 15.34 51.58 -72.38
N LYS A 63 15.13 51.41 -73.69
CA LYS A 63 15.17 52.57 -74.61
C LYS A 63 14.99 52.28 -76.11
N PRO A 64 14.45 53.31 -76.81
CA PRO A 64 13.77 53.29 -78.07
C PRO A 64 14.75 53.63 -79.19
N GLN A 65 15.15 52.59 -79.89
CA GLN A 65 15.97 52.73 -81.07
C GLN A 65 15.21 52.08 -82.20
N PHE A 66 14.54 52.94 -82.97
CA PHE A 66 14.14 52.69 -84.35
C PHE A 66 12.97 51.72 -84.53
N ASN A 67 11.73 52.22 -84.40
CA ASN A 67 11.06 52.55 -85.67
C ASN A 67 9.84 53.45 -85.60
N SER A 68 9.75 54.14 -86.73
CA SER A 68 8.97 55.30 -87.09
C SER A 68 7.56 54.96 -87.56
N LEU A 69 6.72 55.99 -87.43
CA LEU A 69 5.44 56.24 -88.08
C LEU A 69 5.52 56.06 -89.61
N SER A 70 5.20 54.86 -90.11
CA SER A 70 4.71 54.64 -91.48
C SER A 70 4.19 53.21 -91.59
N ASP A 71 2.87 53.02 -91.52
CA ASP A 71 2.10 52.31 -92.56
C ASP A 71 0.71 51.83 -92.07
N VAL A 72 -0.29 52.48 -92.67
CA VAL A 72 -1.56 51.92 -93.20
C VAL A 72 -2.49 51.14 -92.25
N ASN A 73 -3.59 51.83 -91.92
CA ASN A 73 -4.97 51.34 -91.81
C ASN A 73 -5.21 49.83 -92.03
N VAL A 74 -5.59 49.14 -90.95
CA VAL A 74 -6.56 48.05 -91.02
C VAL A 74 -7.49 48.18 -89.81
N ILE A 75 -8.76 48.52 -90.06
CA ILE A 75 -9.83 48.27 -89.08
C ILE A 75 -9.94 46.75 -88.96
N LEU A 76 -9.57 46.21 -87.81
CA LEU A 76 -9.82 44.82 -87.45
C LEU A 76 -11.12 44.79 -86.65
N ASP A 77 -12.16 44.18 -87.21
CA ASP A 77 -13.41 43.91 -86.50
C ASP A 77 -13.11 42.96 -85.32
N GLU A 78 -12.96 43.53 -84.13
CA GLU A 78 -12.92 42.78 -82.86
C GLU A 78 -14.34 42.34 -82.49
N ILE A 79 -14.53 41.03 -82.26
CA ILE A 79 -15.77 40.41 -81.81
C ILE A 79 -15.59 39.82 -80.40
N GLU A 80 -16.61 39.98 -79.54
CA GLU A 80 -16.60 39.46 -78.17
C GLU A 80 -16.92 37.96 -78.15
N THR A 81 -16.01 37.15 -77.59
CA THR A 81 -16.20 35.71 -77.37
C THR A 81 -16.46 35.48 -75.90
N THR A 82 -17.44 34.62 -75.58
CA THR A 82 -17.80 34.28 -74.19
C THR A 82 -17.54 32.81 -73.91
N VAL A 83 -17.05 32.48 -72.72
CA VAL A 83 -16.84 31.11 -72.24
C VAL A 83 -17.62 30.89 -70.94
N GLU A 84 -18.32 29.76 -70.85
CA GLU A 84 -19.05 29.32 -69.66
C GLU A 84 -18.63 27.91 -69.24
N PHE A 85 -18.41 27.70 -67.95
CA PHE A 85 -18.15 26.38 -67.37
C PHE A 85 -19.43 25.78 -66.82
N HIS A 86 -19.74 24.55 -67.23
CA HIS A 86 -20.99 23.87 -66.89
C HIS A 86 -20.71 22.56 -66.15
N TYR A 87 -21.49 22.27 -65.12
CA TYR A 87 -21.62 20.95 -64.51
C TYR A 87 -23.08 20.50 -64.66
N GLY A 88 -23.35 19.62 -65.62
CA GLY A 88 -24.73 19.32 -66.02
C GLY A 88 -25.37 20.53 -66.72
N GLU A 89 -26.49 21.03 -66.19
CA GLU A 89 -27.18 22.24 -66.69
C GLU A 89 -26.83 23.52 -65.89
N GLU A 90 -26.01 23.41 -64.85
CA GLU A 90 -25.65 24.53 -63.97
C GLU A 90 -24.36 25.22 -64.43
N ILE A 91 -24.38 26.56 -64.47
CA ILE A 91 -23.19 27.39 -64.75
C ILE A 91 -22.39 27.57 -63.47
N ILE A 92 -21.14 27.10 -63.48
CA ILE A 92 -20.24 27.17 -62.32
C ILE A 92 -19.20 28.26 -62.57
N GLY A 93 -19.12 29.23 -61.66
CA GLY A 93 -18.16 30.36 -61.73
C GLY A 93 -18.63 31.53 -62.60
N GLN A 94 -17.70 32.45 -62.90
CA GLN A 94 -18.00 33.65 -63.70
C GLN A 94 -17.79 33.40 -65.20
N ARG A 95 -18.64 34.03 -66.03
CA ARG A 95 -18.49 34.00 -67.49
C ARG A 95 -17.24 34.76 -67.92
N LEU A 96 -16.36 34.13 -68.69
CA LEU A 96 -15.18 34.80 -69.23
C LEU A 96 -15.55 35.48 -70.55
N LYS A 97 -15.18 36.74 -70.71
CA LYS A 97 -15.39 37.51 -71.95
C LYS A 97 -14.07 38.10 -72.40
N PHE A 98 -13.72 37.90 -73.67
CA PHE A 98 -12.53 38.50 -74.26
C PHE A 98 -12.75 38.84 -75.74
N LYS A 99 -12.03 39.85 -76.22
CA LYS A 99 -12.12 40.32 -77.60
C LYS A 99 -11.22 39.50 -78.50
N THR A 100 -11.76 39.06 -79.63
CA THR A 100 -11.10 38.19 -80.60
C THR A 100 -11.24 38.76 -82.01
N LYS A 101 -10.33 38.42 -82.92
CA LYS A 101 -10.41 38.87 -84.32
C LYS A 101 -11.30 37.94 -85.12
N LYS A 102 -12.20 38.49 -85.93
CA LYS A 102 -13.08 37.71 -86.81
C LYS A 102 -12.26 36.83 -87.76
N ASN A 103 -12.50 35.52 -87.75
CA ASN A 103 -11.86 34.48 -88.58
C ASN A 103 -10.44 34.01 -88.18
N GLN A 104 -10.03 34.12 -86.91
CA GLN A 104 -8.80 33.49 -86.43
C GLN A 104 -9.10 32.48 -85.32
N GLU A 105 -8.70 31.22 -85.52
CA GLU A 105 -8.85 30.14 -84.53
C GLU A 105 -8.12 30.50 -83.22
N LEU A 106 -8.87 30.61 -82.11
CA LEU A 106 -8.30 30.96 -80.81
C LEU A 106 -8.08 29.69 -79.99
N LYS A 107 -6.81 29.31 -79.86
CA LYS A 107 -6.37 28.32 -78.88
C LYS A 107 -6.13 29.00 -77.55
N TYR A 108 -7.03 28.76 -76.59
CA TYR A 108 -6.97 29.36 -75.26
C TYR A 108 -6.72 28.28 -74.21
N ASN A 109 -5.74 28.48 -73.33
CA ASN A 109 -5.47 27.54 -72.25
C ASN A 109 -6.46 27.75 -71.11
N ILE A 110 -7.61 27.07 -71.20
CA ILE A 110 -8.69 27.22 -70.23
C ILE A 110 -8.34 26.70 -68.83
N ALA A 111 -7.30 25.87 -68.69
CA ALA A 111 -7.01 25.16 -67.46
C ALA A 111 -6.73 26.08 -66.26
N LYS A 112 -6.36 27.35 -66.53
CA LYS A 112 -6.09 28.36 -65.50
C LYS A 112 -7.35 29.04 -64.95
N ASP A 113 -8.46 28.93 -65.68
CA ASP A 113 -9.70 29.64 -65.35
C ASP A 113 -10.82 28.68 -64.90
N ILE A 114 -10.51 27.39 -64.74
CA ILE A 114 -11.45 26.41 -64.18
C ILE A 114 -11.73 26.78 -62.71
N PRO A 115 -13.00 26.86 -62.29
CA PRO A 115 -13.37 27.12 -60.90
C PRO A 115 -12.73 26.14 -59.91
N GLU A 116 -12.31 26.65 -58.75
CA GLU A 116 -11.69 25.85 -57.69
C GLU A 116 -12.59 24.68 -57.26
N GLY A 117 -12.01 23.47 -57.14
CA GLY A 117 -12.74 22.24 -56.82
C GLY A 117 -13.26 21.45 -58.02
N TYR A 118 -13.07 21.94 -59.24
CA TYR A 118 -13.51 21.28 -60.48
C TYR A 118 -12.34 20.99 -61.43
N MET A 119 -12.53 20.02 -62.33
CA MET A 119 -11.62 19.70 -63.42
C MET A 119 -12.40 19.50 -64.73
N LEU A 120 -11.73 19.58 -65.88
CA LEU A 120 -12.36 19.21 -67.16
C LEU A 120 -12.80 17.75 -67.13
N VAL A 121 -13.95 17.47 -67.73
CA VAL A 121 -14.44 16.09 -67.94
C VAL A 121 -13.44 15.35 -68.85
N PRO A 122 -12.65 14.39 -68.34
CA PRO A 122 -11.55 13.78 -69.09
C PRO A 122 -12.00 13.07 -70.38
N GLU A 123 -13.24 12.58 -70.41
CA GLU A 123 -13.84 11.93 -71.57
C GLU A 123 -14.10 12.92 -72.72
N LEU A 124 -14.36 14.19 -72.41
CA LEU A 124 -14.63 15.24 -73.39
C LEU A 124 -13.36 16.04 -73.75
N TYR A 125 -12.42 16.16 -72.81
CA TYR A 125 -11.18 16.92 -72.96
C TYR A 125 -9.97 16.09 -72.51
N PRO A 126 -9.48 15.15 -73.35
CA PRO A 126 -8.34 14.31 -73.01
C PRO A 126 -7.09 15.13 -72.69
N LYS A 127 -6.27 14.64 -71.77
CA LYS A 127 -5.06 15.35 -71.30
C LYS A 127 -4.14 15.71 -72.48
N GLY A 128 -3.96 17.01 -72.74
CA GLY A 128 -3.11 17.53 -73.81
C GLY A 128 -3.86 18.00 -75.07
N SER A 129 -5.18 17.94 -75.12
CA SER A 129 -5.97 18.53 -76.21
C SER A 129 -6.06 20.06 -76.07
N ASP A 130 -5.73 20.80 -77.13
CA ASP A 130 -6.02 22.22 -77.21
C ASP A 130 -7.54 22.43 -77.29
N ILE A 131 -8.10 23.25 -76.41
CA ILE A 131 -9.51 23.67 -76.52
C ILE A 131 -9.56 24.84 -77.50
N VAL A 132 -10.23 24.60 -78.62
CA VAL A 132 -10.46 25.60 -79.66
C VAL A 132 -11.74 26.34 -79.34
N LEU A 133 -11.65 27.67 -79.21
CA LEU A 133 -12.81 28.52 -78.97
C LEU A 133 -13.27 29.15 -80.28
N ASN A 134 -14.56 29.12 -80.54
CA ASN A 134 -15.18 29.76 -81.69
C ASN A 134 -15.29 31.28 -81.44
N PRO A 135 -14.60 32.13 -82.23
CA PRO A 135 -14.62 33.57 -82.06
C PRO A 135 -16.02 34.17 -82.30
N GLY A 136 -16.48 35.04 -81.39
CA GLY A 136 -17.78 35.72 -81.46
C GLY A 136 -18.97 34.92 -80.92
N GLU A 137 -18.73 33.70 -80.44
CA GLU A 137 -19.77 32.79 -79.95
C GLU A 137 -19.66 32.54 -78.44
N LEU A 138 -20.72 31.94 -77.89
CA LEU A 138 -20.70 31.35 -76.56
C LEU A 138 -20.12 29.94 -76.64
N ASN A 139 -19.01 29.72 -75.95
CA ASN A 139 -18.32 28.44 -75.86
C ASN A 139 -18.62 27.80 -74.50
N ILE A 140 -19.27 26.63 -74.51
CA ILE A 140 -19.66 25.91 -73.29
C ILE A 140 -18.66 24.80 -73.00
N ILE A 141 -18.10 24.79 -71.78
CA ILE A 141 -17.04 23.89 -71.36
C ILE A 141 -17.52 23.05 -70.19
N GLN A 142 -17.51 21.72 -70.36
CA GLN A 142 -18.02 20.79 -69.36
C GLN A 142 -16.93 20.43 -68.34
N ILE A 143 -17.27 20.58 -67.06
CA ILE A 143 -16.41 20.31 -65.90
C ILE A 143 -17.07 19.34 -64.93
N GLN A 144 -16.27 18.67 -64.10
CA GLN A 144 -16.73 17.76 -63.05
C GLN A 144 -15.98 18.02 -61.72
N PRO A 145 -16.57 17.72 -60.55
CA PRO A 145 -15.90 17.88 -59.27
C PRO A 145 -14.65 17.00 -59.15
N ILE A 146 -13.59 17.51 -58.51
CA ILE A 146 -12.40 16.73 -58.18
C ILE A 146 -12.74 15.81 -56.99
N LYS A 147 -12.77 14.49 -57.21
CA LYS A 147 -12.90 13.51 -56.12
C LYS A 147 -11.59 13.46 -55.32
N GLN A 148 -11.64 13.74 -54.03
CA GLN A 148 -10.46 13.73 -53.15
C GLN A 148 -10.39 12.41 -52.37
N ALA A 149 -9.44 11.54 -52.70
CA ALA A 149 -9.06 10.42 -51.85
C ALA A 149 -8.38 10.93 -50.57
N GLN A 150 -8.72 10.36 -49.42
CA GLN A 150 -8.19 10.75 -48.12
C GLN A 150 -7.20 9.71 -47.59
N LYS A 151 -6.04 10.18 -47.12
CA LYS A 151 -5.04 9.33 -46.45
C LYS A 151 -5.60 8.80 -45.14
N THR A 152 -5.83 7.49 -45.09
CA THR A 152 -6.36 6.77 -43.95
C THR A 152 -5.31 5.79 -43.43
N THR A 153 -5.06 5.80 -42.13
CA THR A 153 -4.04 4.95 -41.49
C THR A 153 -4.73 3.89 -40.64
N PHE A 154 -4.24 2.65 -40.68
CA PHE A 154 -4.70 1.55 -39.84
C PHE A 154 -3.54 1.08 -38.98
N ARG A 155 -3.74 1.12 -37.66
CA ARG A 155 -2.77 0.67 -36.67
C ARG A 155 -3.35 -0.52 -35.93
N PHE A 156 -2.60 -1.62 -35.83
CA PHE A 156 -3.08 -2.83 -35.18
C PHE A 156 -2.57 -2.87 -33.75
N ILE A 157 -3.47 -3.05 -32.80
CA ILE A 157 -3.17 -3.05 -31.37
C ILE A 157 -3.51 -4.42 -30.79
N ASP A 158 -2.53 -5.06 -30.16
CA ASP A 158 -2.72 -6.34 -29.47
C ASP A 158 -3.54 -6.12 -28.20
N ILE A 159 -4.69 -6.79 -28.12
CA ILE A 159 -5.64 -6.65 -27.00
C ILE A 159 -5.02 -7.07 -25.66
N ALA A 160 -4.08 -8.01 -25.66
CA ALA A 160 -3.53 -8.57 -24.43
C ALA A 160 -2.59 -7.58 -23.70
N ASN A 161 -1.87 -6.74 -24.44
CA ASN A 161 -0.83 -5.85 -23.90
C ASN A 161 -0.96 -4.39 -24.34
N ASN A 162 -1.95 -4.07 -25.18
CA ASN A 162 -2.22 -2.75 -25.75
C ASN A 162 -1.02 -2.13 -26.49
N GLN A 163 -0.15 -2.97 -27.06
CA GLN A 163 0.98 -2.54 -27.87
C GLN A 163 0.64 -2.61 -29.37
N GLU A 164 1.26 -1.72 -30.12
CA GLU A 164 1.19 -1.75 -31.58
C GLU A 164 1.92 -2.98 -32.12
N VAL A 165 1.24 -3.73 -32.98
CA VAL A 165 1.76 -4.95 -33.58
C VAL A 165 1.77 -4.84 -35.10
N GLY A 166 2.90 -5.22 -35.71
CA GLY A 166 3.12 -5.02 -37.14
C GLY A 166 3.42 -3.56 -37.50
N THR A 167 3.38 -3.25 -38.80
CA THR A 167 3.61 -1.90 -39.32
C THR A 167 2.26 -1.29 -39.70
N PRO A 168 1.99 0.00 -39.36
CA PRO A 168 0.77 0.67 -39.77
C PRO A 168 0.58 0.66 -41.29
N VAL A 169 -0.65 0.40 -41.72
CA VAL A 169 -1.03 0.39 -43.13
C VAL A 169 -1.62 1.75 -43.47
N ILE A 170 -1.07 2.44 -44.46
CA ILE A 170 -1.53 3.77 -44.89
C ILE A 170 -2.06 3.66 -46.32
N LEU A 171 -3.33 3.99 -46.52
CA LEU A 171 -4.02 3.89 -47.82
C LEU A 171 -4.69 5.22 -48.19
N ASP A 172 -4.67 5.56 -49.47
CA ASP A 172 -5.49 6.65 -50.03
C ASP A 172 -6.87 6.06 -50.38
N LEU A 173 -7.90 6.36 -49.58
CA LEU A 173 -9.24 5.80 -49.73
C LEU A 173 -10.27 6.88 -50.07
N GLU A 174 -11.11 6.61 -51.07
CA GLU A 174 -12.31 7.42 -51.37
C GLU A 174 -13.52 6.94 -50.54
N ASP A 175 -13.62 5.63 -50.32
CA ASP A 175 -14.58 4.98 -49.44
C ASP A 175 -14.02 3.64 -48.90
N PHE A 176 -14.76 2.96 -48.02
CA PHE A 176 -14.39 1.63 -47.50
C PHE A 176 -14.99 0.46 -48.31
N ASN A 177 -15.74 0.71 -49.39
CA ASN A 177 -16.45 -0.33 -50.13
C ASN A 177 -15.48 -1.32 -50.81
N GLN A 178 -14.25 -0.88 -51.11
CA GLN A 178 -13.19 -1.72 -51.67
C GLN A 178 -12.12 -2.13 -50.64
N PHE A 179 -12.26 -1.76 -49.37
CA PHE A 179 -11.28 -2.07 -48.32
C PHE A 179 -11.60 -3.39 -47.62
N ASN A 180 -10.65 -4.33 -47.62
CA ASN A 180 -10.76 -5.59 -46.87
C ASN A 180 -9.71 -5.67 -45.75
N LEU A 181 -10.14 -5.32 -44.53
CA LEU A 181 -9.30 -5.33 -43.32
C LEU A 181 -8.56 -6.66 -43.10
N MET A 182 -9.17 -7.80 -43.45
CA MET A 182 -8.60 -9.13 -43.22
C MET A 182 -7.30 -9.36 -44.00
N THR A 183 -7.10 -8.65 -45.12
CA THR A 183 -5.90 -8.79 -45.95
C THR A 183 -4.69 -8.05 -45.40
N TYR A 184 -4.89 -7.20 -44.39
CA TYR A 184 -3.87 -6.33 -43.81
C TYR A 184 -3.50 -6.69 -42.37
N LEU A 185 -4.07 -7.77 -41.82
CA LEU A 185 -3.77 -8.20 -40.45
C LEU A 185 -2.29 -8.63 -40.33
N PRO A 186 -1.60 -8.25 -39.23
CA PRO A 186 -0.25 -8.73 -38.96
C PRO A 186 -0.17 -10.26 -38.87
N GLU A 187 0.94 -10.84 -39.31
CA GLU A 187 1.16 -12.29 -39.24
C GLU A 187 1.12 -12.79 -37.78
N GLY A 188 0.39 -13.88 -37.53
CA GLY A 188 0.20 -14.44 -36.19
C GLY A 188 -0.90 -13.79 -35.37
N TYR A 189 -1.67 -12.87 -35.96
CA TYR A 189 -2.80 -12.20 -35.31
C TYR A 189 -4.11 -12.42 -36.10
N GLN A 190 -5.24 -12.38 -35.39
CA GLN A 190 -6.59 -12.52 -35.93
C GLN A 190 -7.52 -11.45 -35.34
N LEU A 191 -8.66 -11.19 -35.98
CA LEU A 191 -9.70 -10.38 -35.34
C LEU A 191 -10.35 -11.16 -34.18
N PRO A 192 -10.77 -10.47 -33.10
CA PRO A 192 -11.40 -11.12 -31.96
C PRO A 192 -12.75 -11.74 -32.36
N LYS A 193 -13.00 -12.99 -31.95
CA LYS A 193 -14.20 -13.75 -32.36
C LYS A 193 -15.54 -13.13 -31.92
N ASN A 194 -15.53 -12.22 -30.94
CA ASN A 194 -16.71 -11.61 -30.34
C ASN A 194 -16.70 -10.07 -30.36
N HIS A 195 -15.93 -9.44 -31.24
CA HIS A 195 -15.95 -7.98 -31.38
C HIS A 195 -16.77 -7.52 -32.56
N GLU A 196 -17.56 -6.47 -32.35
CA GLU A 196 -18.20 -5.73 -33.43
C GLU A 196 -17.11 -5.18 -34.35
N ALA A 197 -17.38 -5.16 -35.66
CA ALA A 197 -16.44 -4.63 -36.63
C ALA A 197 -16.08 -3.18 -36.23
N PRO A 198 -14.79 -2.82 -36.19
CA PRO A 198 -14.38 -1.48 -35.77
C PRO A 198 -15.02 -0.43 -36.67
N GLU A 199 -15.53 0.65 -36.09
CA GLU A 199 -16.06 1.78 -36.84
C GLU A 199 -14.89 2.52 -37.52
N LEU A 200 -14.76 2.33 -38.83
CA LEU A 200 -13.67 2.93 -39.61
C LEU A 200 -14.07 4.35 -40.05
N VAL A 201 -13.12 5.28 -39.94
CA VAL A 201 -13.30 6.69 -40.33
C VAL A 201 -12.26 7.07 -41.38
N LEU A 202 -12.71 7.57 -42.53
CA LEU A 202 -11.84 8.04 -43.62
C LEU A 202 -10.99 9.23 -43.17
N GLY A 203 -9.76 9.31 -43.67
CA GLY A 203 -8.85 10.42 -43.42
C GLY A 203 -8.23 10.45 -42.01
N LYS A 204 -8.47 9.41 -41.20
CA LYS A 204 -8.00 9.32 -39.82
C LYS A 204 -7.14 8.07 -39.57
N VAL A 205 -6.52 8.03 -38.39
CA VAL A 205 -5.91 6.83 -37.84
C VAL A 205 -7.01 5.98 -37.21
N ASN A 206 -7.13 4.73 -37.65
CA ASN A 206 -8.07 3.74 -37.18
C ASN A 206 -7.29 2.67 -36.41
N ASP A 207 -7.56 2.56 -35.11
CA ASP A 207 -6.95 1.54 -34.27
C ASP A 207 -7.78 0.25 -34.35
N ILE A 208 -7.14 -0.82 -34.82
CA ILE A 208 -7.74 -2.12 -35.05
C ILE A 208 -7.25 -3.06 -33.96
N LEU A 209 -8.16 -3.46 -33.08
CA LEU A 209 -7.86 -4.43 -32.04
C LEU A 209 -7.70 -5.83 -32.65
N VAL A 210 -6.57 -6.47 -32.35
CA VAL A 210 -6.23 -7.81 -32.83
C VAL A 210 -5.85 -8.72 -31.67
N ASP A 211 -6.12 -10.01 -31.85
CA ASP A 211 -5.83 -11.06 -30.88
C ASP A 211 -4.76 -12.00 -31.44
N LYS A 212 -3.87 -12.50 -30.58
CA LYS A 212 -2.79 -13.39 -31.01
C LYS A 212 -3.36 -14.77 -31.34
N ILE A 213 -2.89 -15.37 -32.44
CA ILE A 213 -3.27 -16.75 -32.79
C ILE A 213 -2.49 -17.69 -31.88
N HIS A 214 -3.16 -18.13 -30.83
CA HIS A 214 -2.66 -19.07 -29.84
C HIS A 214 -2.62 -20.51 -30.37
N LYS A 215 -1.54 -21.25 -30.07
CA LYS A 215 -1.42 -22.70 -30.31
C LYS A 215 -1.72 -23.48 -29.04
N GLU A 216 -2.72 -24.33 -29.07
CA GLU A 216 -3.04 -25.21 -27.93
C GLU A 216 -2.22 -26.50 -27.99
N TYR A 217 -1.58 -26.84 -26.87
CA TYR A 217 -0.86 -28.09 -26.68
C TYR A 217 -1.54 -28.93 -25.60
N THR A 218 -1.80 -30.20 -25.91
CA THR A 218 -2.35 -31.15 -24.93
C THR A 218 -1.23 -32.04 -24.40
N THR A 219 -1.05 -32.03 -23.08
CA THR A 219 -0.09 -32.87 -22.36
C THR A 219 -0.80 -33.71 -21.30
N TRP A 220 -0.45 -34.98 -21.17
CA TRP A 220 -0.93 -35.85 -20.09
C TRP A 220 0.09 -35.97 -18.96
N ILE A 221 -0.34 -35.88 -17.70
CA ILE A 221 0.49 -36.14 -16.52
C ILE A 221 -0.04 -37.36 -15.78
N LEU A 222 0.80 -38.37 -15.60
CA LEU A 222 0.46 -39.62 -14.93
C LEU A 222 1.17 -39.66 -13.58
N TYR A 223 0.45 -39.94 -12.51
CA TYR A 223 1.02 -40.13 -11.18
C TYR A 223 0.94 -41.60 -10.79
N LYS A 224 2.07 -42.20 -10.43
CA LYS A 224 2.20 -43.61 -10.07
C LYS A 224 2.89 -43.78 -8.73
N LEU A 225 2.68 -44.93 -8.07
CA LEU A 225 3.45 -45.27 -6.88
C LEU A 225 4.84 -45.77 -7.30
N HIS A 226 5.89 -45.32 -6.60
CA HIS A 226 7.26 -45.77 -6.86
C HIS A 226 7.42 -47.29 -6.66
N ASP A 227 6.85 -47.81 -5.58
CA ASP A 227 6.97 -49.24 -5.20
C ASP A 227 6.19 -50.18 -6.14
N ASN A 228 5.34 -49.64 -7.01
CA ASN A 228 4.65 -50.37 -8.06
C ASN A 228 4.37 -49.45 -9.27
N ALA A 229 5.39 -49.26 -10.11
CA ALA A 229 5.37 -48.37 -11.28
C ALA A 229 4.34 -48.74 -12.37
N GLN A 230 3.58 -49.84 -12.22
CA GLN A 230 2.45 -50.17 -13.09
C GLN A 230 1.11 -49.63 -12.56
N THR A 231 1.01 -49.28 -11.28
CA THR A 231 -0.22 -48.77 -10.68
C THR A 231 -0.35 -47.27 -10.92
N LEU A 232 -1.24 -46.89 -11.84
CA LEU A 232 -1.65 -45.51 -12.08
C LEU A 232 -2.60 -45.05 -10.97
N ILE A 233 -2.21 -44.02 -10.22
CA ILE A 233 -3.01 -43.42 -9.15
C ILE A 233 -3.86 -42.29 -9.69
N HIS A 234 -3.30 -41.46 -10.56
CA HIS A 234 -4.01 -40.33 -11.13
C HIS A 234 -3.49 -40.00 -12.52
N LYS A 235 -4.39 -39.55 -13.41
CA LYS A 235 -4.05 -39.10 -14.77
C LYS A 235 -4.74 -37.77 -15.03
N GLN A 236 -3.94 -36.74 -15.26
CA GLN A 236 -4.42 -35.39 -15.53
C GLN A 236 -4.17 -35.02 -16.99
N LYS A 237 -5.18 -34.44 -17.65
CA LYS A 237 -5.01 -33.74 -18.93
C LYS A 237 -4.71 -32.28 -18.64
N VAL A 238 -3.62 -31.75 -19.19
CA VAL A 238 -3.28 -30.33 -19.13
C VAL A 238 -3.26 -29.79 -20.56
N ILE A 239 -4.03 -28.73 -20.78
CA ILE A 239 -4.00 -27.97 -22.03
C ILE A 239 -3.25 -26.69 -21.72
N THR A 240 -2.15 -26.47 -22.42
CA THR A 240 -1.38 -25.22 -22.35
C THR A 240 -1.52 -24.46 -23.65
N ILE A 241 -1.36 -23.15 -23.57
CA ILE A 241 -1.41 -22.25 -24.71
C ILE A 241 0.00 -21.71 -24.96
N ASP A 242 0.46 -21.80 -26.20
CA ASP A 242 1.79 -21.37 -26.63
C ASP A 242 2.91 -22.01 -25.80
N ASP A 243 3.81 -21.20 -25.24
CA ASP A 243 5.01 -21.62 -24.54
C ASP A 243 4.75 -21.86 -23.03
N GLN A 244 3.48 -21.91 -22.62
CA GLN A 244 3.11 -22.12 -21.23
C GLN A 244 3.65 -23.45 -20.71
N LYS A 245 4.49 -23.35 -19.67
CA LYS A 245 5.07 -24.50 -19.00
C LYS A 245 4.09 -25.13 -18.03
N ILE A 246 4.23 -26.44 -17.85
CA ILE A 246 3.35 -27.25 -17.02
C ILE A 246 4.02 -27.48 -15.67
N HIS A 247 3.33 -27.11 -14.60
CA HIS A 247 3.76 -27.41 -13.23
C HIS A 247 3.03 -28.65 -12.70
N PRO A 248 3.69 -29.82 -12.64
CA PRO A 248 3.05 -31.07 -12.24
C PRO A 248 2.65 -31.07 -10.76
N SER A 249 3.19 -30.18 -9.91
CA SER A 249 2.77 -30.04 -8.51
C SER A 249 1.31 -29.62 -8.36
N LEU A 250 0.76 -28.88 -9.33
CA LEU A 250 -0.61 -28.36 -9.27
C LEU A 250 -1.68 -29.43 -9.46
N TYR A 251 -1.29 -30.61 -9.97
CA TYR A 251 -2.24 -31.66 -10.35
C TYR A 251 -2.03 -32.96 -9.57
N ILE A 252 -1.28 -32.90 -8.47
CA ILE A 252 -1.11 -34.06 -7.60
C ILE A 252 -2.43 -34.38 -6.88
N PRO A 253 -2.89 -35.65 -6.87
CA PRO A 253 -4.13 -36.01 -6.18
C PRO A 253 -4.04 -35.79 -4.67
N GLN A 254 -5.16 -35.40 -4.06
CA GLN A 254 -5.25 -35.13 -2.62
C GLN A 254 -4.79 -36.35 -1.79
N GLY A 255 -3.99 -36.08 -0.76
CA GLY A 255 -3.42 -37.10 0.12
C GLY A 255 -2.16 -37.77 -0.44
N TYR A 256 -1.56 -37.21 -1.49
CA TYR A 256 -0.29 -37.64 -2.04
C TYR A 256 0.69 -36.46 -2.18
N GLU A 257 1.98 -36.75 -2.05
CA GLU A 257 3.10 -35.84 -2.28
C GLU A 257 4.10 -36.47 -3.27
N PHE A 258 4.92 -35.65 -3.93
CA PHE A 258 5.97 -36.17 -4.78
C PHE A 258 6.99 -36.97 -3.97
N GLU A 259 7.50 -38.02 -4.58
CA GLU A 259 8.74 -38.61 -4.12
C GLU A 259 9.94 -37.71 -4.41
N ALA A 260 11.08 -38.00 -3.77
CA ALA A 260 12.31 -37.22 -3.92
C ALA A 260 12.67 -36.99 -5.40
N GLN A 261 13.10 -35.77 -5.73
CA GLN A 261 13.46 -35.37 -7.11
C GLN A 261 14.48 -36.32 -7.75
N SER A 262 15.35 -36.98 -6.95
CA SER A 262 16.34 -37.95 -7.40
C SER A 262 15.76 -39.23 -8.00
N ILE A 263 14.50 -39.56 -7.71
CA ILE A 263 13.83 -40.76 -8.25
C ILE A 263 12.78 -40.42 -9.30
N GLN A 264 12.52 -39.14 -9.55
CA GLN A 264 11.60 -38.71 -10.59
C GLN A 264 12.25 -38.89 -11.97
N PRO A 265 11.51 -39.37 -12.98
CA PRO A 265 12.04 -39.51 -14.34
C PRO A 265 12.21 -38.16 -15.06
N GLN A 266 11.65 -37.07 -14.51
CA GLN A 266 11.84 -35.70 -14.97
C GLN A 266 11.72 -34.69 -13.80
N PRO A 267 12.07 -33.40 -14.01
CA PRO A 267 11.90 -32.34 -13.01
C PRO A 267 10.43 -32.16 -12.57
N ILE A 268 10.19 -31.85 -11.30
CA ILE A 268 8.84 -31.58 -10.74
C ILE A 268 8.42 -30.12 -10.85
N GLU A 269 9.27 -29.25 -11.39
CA GLU A 269 9.07 -27.80 -11.42
C GLU A 269 8.35 -27.37 -12.69
N GLU A 270 9.08 -27.20 -13.79
CA GLU A 270 8.58 -26.68 -15.06
C GLU A 270 8.82 -27.67 -16.19
N LEU A 271 7.76 -27.98 -16.93
CA LEU A 271 7.81 -28.91 -18.06
C LEU A 271 7.38 -28.23 -19.35
N GLU A 272 8.11 -28.49 -20.42
CA GLU A 272 7.68 -28.16 -21.77
C GLU A 272 6.47 -29.01 -22.18
N HIS A 273 5.65 -28.50 -23.09
CA HIS A 273 4.51 -29.27 -23.61
C HIS A 273 5.00 -30.51 -24.39
N LYS A 274 4.43 -31.68 -24.10
CA LYS A 274 4.68 -32.93 -24.86
C LYS A 274 3.54 -33.91 -24.66
N ASN A 275 3.52 -35.03 -25.38
CA ASN A 275 2.40 -35.98 -25.29
C ASN A 275 2.12 -36.49 -23.86
N GLU A 276 3.14 -36.85 -23.08
CA GLU A 276 2.95 -37.51 -21.77
C GLU A 276 4.13 -37.38 -20.80
N TYR A 277 3.88 -37.11 -19.52
CA TYR A 277 4.82 -37.16 -18.39
C TYR A 277 4.35 -38.14 -17.30
N THR A 278 5.28 -38.81 -16.61
CA THR A 278 4.96 -39.74 -15.50
C THR A 278 5.72 -39.37 -14.23
N PHE A 279 5.05 -39.08 -13.11
CA PHE A 279 5.66 -38.77 -11.82
C PHE A 279 5.40 -39.86 -10.79
N PHE A 280 6.36 -40.04 -9.88
CA PHE A 280 6.21 -40.92 -8.74
C PHE A 280 5.74 -40.16 -7.50
N ILE A 281 4.72 -40.68 -6.83
CA ILE A 281 4.10 -40.06 -5.66
C ILE A 281 3.99 -41.08 -4.52
N LYS A 282 3.90 -40.57 -3.30
CA LYS A 282 3.61 -41.33 -2.08
C LYS A 282 2.49 -40.67 -1.29
N LYS A 283 1.87 -41.40 -0.36
CA LYS A 283 0.81 -40.83 0.49
C LYS A 283 1.37 -39.79 1.45
N THR A 284 0.73 -38.63 1.52
CA THR A 284 1.05 -37.56 2.47
C THR A 284 0.78 -38.03 3.89
N GLN A 285 1.77 -37.94 4.80
CA GLN A 285 1.60 -38.36 6.19
C GLN A 285 0.76 -37.33 6.98
N VAL A 286 -0.23 -37.79 7.73
CA VAL A 286 -1.12 -36.94 8.55
C VAL A 286 -0.33 -36.34 9.72
N LYS A 287 -0.37 -35.01 9.90
CA LYS A 287 0.29 -34.32 11.01
C LYS A 287 -0.62 -34.28 12.24
N HIS A 288 -0.16 -34.85 13.35
CA HIS A 288 -0.84 -34.78 14.65
C HIS A 288 -0.09 -33.83 15.60
N THR A 289 -0.82 -32.99 16.33
CA THR A 289 -0.29 -32.08 17.35
C THR A 289 -0.90 -32.40 18.71
N THR A 290 -0.18 -33.19 19.53
CA THR A 290 -0.66 -33.65 20.83
C THR A 290 -0.13 -32.75 21.95
N THR A 291 -1.01 -32.32 22.86
CA THR A 291 -0.65 -31.42 23.98
C THR A 291 -0.55 -32.19 25.29
N PHE A 292 0.40 -31.82 26.15
CA PHE A 292 0.65 -32.44 27.47
C PHE A 292 0.59 -31.40 28.59
N ILE A 293 -0.16 -31.74 29.65
CA ILE A 293 -0.19 -31.01 30.93
C ILE A 293 0.47 -31.88 31.99
N PHE A 294 1.57 -31.40 32.58
CA PHE A 294 2.21 -32.07 33.70
C PHE A 294 1.58 -31.62 35.03
N LYS A 295 1.15 -32.56 35.89
CA LYS A 295 0.53 -32.26 37.19
C LYS A 295 1.21 -32.96 38.35
N TYR A 296 1.50 -32.23 39.43
CA TYR A 296 1.90 -32.78 40.71
C TYR A 296 0.84 -32.42 41.76
N GLN A 297 0.31 -33.42 42.48
CA GLN A 297 -0.74 -33.23 43.50
C GLN A 297 -1.96 -32.41 42.99
N GLY A 298 -2.33 -32.61 41.72
CA GLY A 298 -3.47 -31.93 41.08
C GLY A 298 -3.19 -30.54 40.50
N GLN A 299 -2.05 -29.94 40.84
CA GLN A 299 -1.63 -28.63 40.31
C GLN A 299 -0.74 -28.78 39.07
N GLN A 300 -0.97 -27.95 38.05
CA GLN A 300 -0.12 -27.91 36.86
C GLN A 300 1.27 -27.38 37.20
N ILE A 301 2.30 -28.08 36.72
CA ILE A 301 3.71 -27.72 36.91
C ILE A 301 4.32 -27.40 35.54
N GLY A 302 4.68 -26.13 35.34
CA GLY A 302 5.26 -25.63 34.08
C GLY A 302 4.23 -25.34 32.99
N ASP A 303 4.75 -24.98 31.81
CA ASP A 303 3.95 -24.62 30.64
C ASP A 303 3.43 -25.86 29.89
N LEU A 304 2.36 -25.67 29.13
CA LEU A 304 1.81 -26.66 28.20
C LEU A 304 2.89 -27.08 27.18
N GLN A 305 3.17 -28.38 27.10
CA GLN A 305 4.14 -28.92 26.16
C GLN A 305 3.42 -29.58 24.98
N LYS A 306 4.00 -29.51 23.78
CA LYS A 306 3.41 -30.09 22.56
C LYS A 306 4.41 -31.02 21.89
N ILE A 307 3.91 -32.15 21.39
CA ILE A 307 4.67 -33.04 20.49
C ILE A 307 3.93 -33.07 19.15
N ILE A 308 4.68 -32.84 18.09
CA ILE A 308 4.20 -32.99 16.72
C ILE A 308 4.67 -34.36 16.23
N THR A 309 3.73 -35.17 15.75
CA THR A 309 4.00 -36.48 15.13
C THR A 309 3.41 -36.51 13.73
N TYR A 310 3.93 -37.40 12.88
CA TYR A 310 3.47 -37.58 11.51
C TYR A 310 3.09 -39.06 11.32
N GLY A 311 1.89 -39.31 10.79
CA GLY A 311 1.28 -40.64 10.71
C GLY A 311 0.88 -41.21 12.07
N GLU A 312 0.65 -42.52 12.12
CA GLU A 312 0.30 -43.22 13.38
C GLU A 312 1.51 -43.54 14.27
N VAL A 313 2.55 -42.70 14.24
CA VAL A 313 3.74 -42.89 15.06
C VAL A 313 3.40 -42.56 16.51
N GLY A 314 3.32 -43.60 17.36
CA GLY A 314 3.10 -43.48 18.81
C GLY A 314 4.05 -42.49 19.49
N ILE A 315 3.55 -41.71 20.44
CA ILE A 315 4.38 -40.87 21.31
C ILE A 315 4.95 -41.74 22.42
N SER A 316 6.27 -41.91 22.42
CA SER A 316 6.97 -42.72 23.43
C SER A 316 7.10 -42.01 24.78
N LEU A 317 7.20 -42.78 25.85
CA LEU A 317 7.43 -42.26 27.21
C LEU A 317 8.74 -41.45 27.29
N GLU A 318 9.79 -41.85 26.54
CA GLU A 318 11.06 -41.12 26.48
C GLU A 318 10.92 -39.71 25.88
N GLN A 319 10.03 -39.54 24.88
CA GLN A 319 9.73 -38.21 24.34
C GLN A 319 9.02 -37.34 25.38
N ILE A 320 8.13 -37.90 26.19
CA ILE A 320 7.46 -37.18 27.28
C ILE A 320 8.44 -36.84 28.41
N LYS A 321 9.35 -37.76 28.76
CA LYS A 321 10.38 -37.54 29.79
C LYS A 321 11.29 -36.35 29.48
N LYS A 322 11.54 -36.06 28.20
CA LYS A 322 12.33 -34.88 27.78
C LYS A 322 11.61 -33.56 28.02
N LEU A 323 10.29 -33.58 28.13
CA LEU A 323 9.44 -32.39 28.28
C LEU A 323 9.06 -32.09 29.74
N LYS A 324 9.29 -33.03 30.66
CA LYS A 324 8.96 -32.84 32.07
C LYS A 324 9.87 -31.79 32.74
N PRO A 325 9.38 -31.02 33.72
CA PRO A 325 10.21 -30.13 34.53
C PRO A 325 11.34 -30.88 35.28
N LYS A 326 12.54 -30.28 35.37
CA LYS A 326 13.76 -30.96 35.88
C LYS A 326 13.66 -31.51 37.31
N ALA A 327 12.88 -30.90 38.20
CA ALA A 327 12.76 -31.30 39.61
C ALA A 327 11.76 -32.45 39.88
N TYR A 328 11.17 -33.02 38.82
CA TYR A 328 10.10 -34.00 38.90
C TYR A 328 10.36 -35.18 37.97
N GLU A 329 9.81 -36.33 38.30
CA GLU A 329 9.77 -37.51 37.43
C GLU A 329 8.32 -37.81 37.05
N ILE A 330 8.12 -38.50 35.91
CA ILE A 330 6.78 -38.94 35.53
C ILE A 330 6.39 -40.05 36.49
N SER A 331 5.18 -39.98 37.04
CA SER A 331 4.75 -40.97 38.02
C SER A 331 4.79 -42.38 37.43
N SER A 332 5.28 -43.33 38.22
CA SER A 332 5.35 -44.75 37.84
C SER A 332 3.98 -45.35 37.47
N SER A 333 2.89 -44.69 37.89
CA SER A 333 1.51 -45.05 37.56
C SER A 333 1.03 -44.59 36.18
N TYR A 334 1.82 -43.80 35.45
CA TYR A 334 1.42 -43.26 34.14
C TYR A 334 1.66 -44.26 33.00
N ASP A 335 0.59 -44.64 32.30
CA ASP A 335 0.67 -45.48 31.10
C ASP A 335 0.78 -44.63 29.82
N ALA A 336 1.92 -44.70 29.15
CA ALA A 336 2.15 -43.99 27.89
C ALA A 336 1.26 -44.48 26.74
N ASN A 337 0.66 -45.68 26.83
CA ASN A 337 -0.27 -46.15 25.80
C ASN A 337 -1.65 -45.47 25.88
N SER A 338 -1.92 -44.71 26.95
CA SER A 338 -3.18 -43.98 27.14
C SER A 338 -3.26 -42.64 26.38
N ILE A 339 -2.19 -42.27 25.66
CA ILE A 339 -2.09 -40.99 24.95
C ILE A 339 -3.08 -40.93 23.78
N LYS A 340 -3.87 -39.86 23.74
CA LYS A 340 -4.77 -39.56 22.63
C LYS A 340 -4.16 -38.47 21.74
N PHE A 341 -3.97 -38.78 20.46
CA PHE A 341 -3.50 -37.81 19.47
C PHE A 341 -4.46 -36.63 19.32
N ASP A 342 -3.91 -35.45 19.00
CA ASP A 342 -4.65 -34.19 18.82
C ASP A 342 -5.49 -33.72 20.02
N GLN A 343 -5.23 -34.32 21.19
CA GLN A 343 -5.88 -33.97 22.44
C GLN A 343 -4.88 -33.54 23.50
N THR A 344 -5.41 -32.98 24.58
CA THR A 344 -4.65 -32.64 25.78
C THR A 344 -4.60 -33.85 26.71
N ASN A 345 -3.38 -34.33 26.98
CA ASN A 345 -3.11 -35.47 27.84
C ASN A 345 -2.54 -34.99 29.18
N ILE A 346 -3.00 -35.55 30.29
CA ILE A 346 -2.53 -35.20 31.64
C ILE A 346 -1.48 -36.23 32.08
N VAL A 347 -0.28 -35.75 32.40
CA VAL A 347 0.84 -36.57 32.87
C VAL A 347 1.05 -36.30 34.36
N PRO A 348 0.74 -37.26 35.26
CA PRO A 348 1.03 -37.12 36.67
C PRO A 348 2.55 -37.17 36.90
N LEU A 349 3.03 -36.31 37.79
CA LEU A 349 4.40 -36.20 38.22
C LEU A 349 4.57 -36.69 39.66
N ASP A 350 5.75 -37.20 39.97
CA ASP A 350 6.28 -37.42 41.32
C ASP A 350 7.50 -36.51 41.55
N LYS A 351 7.74 -36.07 42.79
CA LYS A 351 8.88 -35.19 43.10
C LYS A 351 10.13 -36.05 43.30
N ILE A 352 11.22 -35.71 42.61
CA ILE A 352 12.50 -36.42 42.76
C ILE A 352 13.02 -36.16 44.18
N ARG A 353 13.18 -37.22 44.98
CA ARG A 353 13.72 -37.13 46.35
C ARG A 353 15.24 -37.02 46.29
N GLU A 354 15.81 -36.02 46.97
CA GLU A 354 17.26 -35.83 47.06
C GLU A 354 17.84 -36.67 48.21
N LYS A 355 18.87 -37.47 47.92
CA LYS A 355 19.69 -38.15 48.92
C LYS A 355 20.82 -37.25 49.40
N ASP A 356 21.14 -37.33 50.68
CA ASP A 356 22.38 -36.79 51.22
C ASP A 356 23.30 -37.91 51.70
N LEU A 357 24.58 -37.60 51.65
CA LEU A 357 25.66 -38.48 52.09
C LEU A 357 26.18 -37.94 53.41
N THR A 358 26.02 -38.72 54.48
CA THR A 358 26.37 -38.36 55.86
C THR A 358 27.45 -39.30 56.38
N ARG A 359 28.55 -38.76 56.89
CA ARG A 359 29.67 -39.53 57.44
C ARG A 359 29.59 -39.57 58.96
N PHE A 360 29.72 -40.75 59.55
CA PHE A 360 29.80 -40.94 61.01
C PHE A 360 31.17 -41.51 61.40
N ILE A 361 31.83 -40.85 62.36
CA ILE A 361 33.10 -41.29 62.93
C ILE A 361 32.91 -41.49 64.43
N PHE A 362 33.02 -42.73 64.90
CA PHE A 362 32.99 -43.09 66.31
C PHE A 362 34.42 -43.29 66.80
N LYS A 363 34.81 -42.58 67.85
CA LYS A 363 36.14 -42.68 68.44
C LYS A 363 36.09 -42.79 69.97
N THR A 364 37.08 -43.40 70.59
CA THR A 364 37.20 -43.45 72.05
C THR A 364 37.74 -42.14 72.62
N VAL A 365 37.74 -42.00 73.95
CA VAL A 365 38.24 -40.81 74.66
C VAL A 365 39.74 -40.55 74.39
N ASP A 366 40.51 -41.60 74.13
CA ASP A 366 41.93 -41.55 73.69
C ASP A 366 42.09 -41.39 72.17
N ASN A 367 41.01 -41.00 71.47
CA ASN A 367 41.00 -40.60 70.06
C ASN A 367 41.22 -41.76 69.06
N GLN A 368 41.12 -43.02 69.48
CA GLN A 368 41.15 -44.18 68.57
C GLN A 368 39.83 -44.28 67.81
N ILE A 369 39.88 -44.30 66.47
CA ILE A 369 38.69 -44.46 65.64
C ILE A 369 38.24 -45.92 65.70
N ILE A 370 37.03 -46.14 66.22
CA ILE A 370 36.41 -47.46 66.36
C ILE A 370 35.61 -47.82 65.12
N LYS A 371 34.91 -46.85 64.52
CA LYS A 371 34.08 -47.08 63.34
C LYS A 371 33.95 -45.80 62.53
N ASN A 372 34.12 -45.89 61.22
CA ASN A 372 33.97 -44.78 60.28
C ASN A 372 33.11 -45.25 59.13
N ILE A 373 31.89 -44.72 59.04
CA ILE A 373 30.91 -45.13 58.03
C ILE A 373 30.43 -43.94 57.24
N LEU A 374 30.13 -44.20 55.98
CA LEU A 374 29.48 -43.28 55.07
C LEU A 374 28.07 -43.83 54.84
N PHE A 375 27.05 -43.03 55.08
CA PHE A 375 25.66 -43.45 54.98
C PHE A 375 24.91 -42.51 54.05
N GLU A 376 24.20 -43.07 53.07
CA GLU A 376 23.45 -42.30 52.07
C GLU A 376 21.95 -42.50 52.28
N GLU A 377 21.22 -41.42 52.52
CA GLU A 377 19.76 -41.49 52.75
C GLU A 377 19.05 -40.23 52.29
N PHE A 378 17.75 -40.32 52.01
CA PHE A 378 16.96 -39.17 51.61
C PHE A 378 16.93 -38.08 52.69
N LYS A 379 17.02 -36.81 52.27
CA LYS A 379 17.08 -35.63 53.16
C LYS A 379 15.88 -35.51 54.12
N ASP A 380 14.75 -36.10 53.75
CA ASP A 380 13.48 -36.08 54.50
C ASP A 380 13.32 -37.25 55.49
N VAL A 381 14.28 -38.19 55.56
CA VAL A 381 14.30 -39.28 56.53
C VAL A 381 15.04 -38.85 57.79
N THR A 382 14.45 -38.98 58.98
CA THR A 382 15.13 -38.68 60.25
C THR A 382 16.09 -39.79 60.63
N LEU A 383 17.37 -39.46 60.84
CA LEU A 383 18.40 -40.42 61.31
C LEU A 383 18.52 -40.37 62.83
N THR A 384 18.72 -41.53 63.46
CA THR A 384 19.06 -41.64 64.88
C THR A 384 20.42 -42.30 65.05
N ILE A 385 21.29 -41.72 65.89
CA ILE A 385 22.69 -42.11 65.98
C ILE A 385 22.87 -43.53 66.54
N GLU A 386 21.89 -43.99 67.32
CA GLU A 386 21.85 -45.32 67.94
C GLU A 386 21.90 -46.44 66.90
N GLN A 387 21.34 -46.21 65.70
CA GLN A 387 21.35 -47.19 64.61
C GLN A 387 22.76 -47.45 64.05
N PHE A 388 23.70 -46.56 64.31
CA PHE A 388 25.03 -46.58 63.72
C PHE A 388 26.14 -46.94 64.71
N LEU A 389 25.83 -47.01 66.00
CA LEU A 389 26.78 -47.33 67.07
C LEU A 389 27.50 -48.67 66.83
N PRO A 390 28.81 -48.77 67.10
CA PRO A 390 29.52 -50.04 67.11
C PRO A 390 28.95 -50.97 68.19
N GLN A 391 28.87 -52.26 67.88
CA GLN A 391 28.49 -53.29 68.85
C GLN A 391 29.48 -53.27 70.02
N ASP A 392 28.97 -53.40 71.25
CA ASP A 392 29.73 -53.30 72.53
C ASP A 392 30.17 -51.90 72.97
N TYR A 393 29.70 -50.84 72.31
CA TYR A 393 29.97 -49.45 72.69
C TYR A 393 28.70 -48.65 72.96
N LYS A 394 28.76 -47.73 73.93
CA LYS A 394 27.72 -46.72 74.20
C LYS A 394 28.27 -45.31 73.93
N LEU A 395 27.40 -44.34 73.67
CA LEU A 395 27.82 -42.94 73.58
C LEU A 395 28.39 -42.46 74.91
N ALA A 396 29.51 -41.74 74.86
CA ALA A 396 30.02 -41.01 76.02
C ALA A 396 28.98 -39.95 76.45
N PRO A 397 28.87 -39.62 77.76
CA PRO A 397 27.86 -38.69 78.28
C PRO A 397 27.79 -37.36 77.52
N GLU A 398 28.94 -36.85 77.09
CA GLU A 398 29.09 -35.60 76.32
C GLU A 398 28.45 -35.63 74.92
N ASN A 399 28.18 -36.81 74.36
CA ASN A 399 27.56 -36.96 73.03
C ASN A 399 26.09 -37.41 73.09
N THR A 400 25.52 -37.62 74.27
CA THR A 400 24.13 -38.09 74.43
C THR A 400 23.06 -37.06 74.03
N LYS A 401 23.45 -35.79 73.76
CA LYS A 401 22.54 -34.71 73.32
C LYS A 401 22.95 -34.05 72.00
N ARG A 402 23.80 -34.70 71.21
CA ARG A 402 24.38 -34.08 70.01
C ARG A 402 23.57 -34.43 68.75
N ASP A 403 22.98 -33.41 68.14
CA ASP A 403 22.24 -33.54 66.89
C ASP A 403 23.14 -33.92 65.71
N ILE A 404 22.60 -34.71 64.78
CA ILE A 404 23.28 -35.11 63.54
C ILE A 404 23.25 -33.92 62.56
N SER A 405 24.42 -33.43 62.18
CA SER A 405 24.57 -32.39 61.15
C SER A 405 24.42 -33.00 59.76
N ARG A 406 23.44 -32.51 58.99
CA ARG A 406 23.19 -32.83 57.58
C ARG A 406 23.13 -31.56 56.73
N GLY A 407 23.60 -31.62 55.49
CA GLY A 407 23.48 -30.54 54.49
C GLY A 407 24.53 -29.41 54.53
N LYS A 408 25.74 -29.67 55.04
CA LYS A 408 26.90 -28.72 55.00
C LYS A 408 28.09 -29.34 54.27
N THR A 409 29.11 -28.52 53.94
CA THR A 409 30.17 -28.82 52.97
C THR A 409 31.03 -30.07 53.24
N ASP A 410 31.02 -30.64 54.46
CA ASP A 410 31.78 -31.84 54.82
C ASP A 410 30.96 -32.98 55.47
N ASN A 411 29.68 -32.77 55.82
CA ASN A 411 28.70 -33.72 56.39
C ASN A 411 29.27 -34.79 57.36
N THR A 412 30.31 -34.44 58.14
CA THR A 412 31.03 -35.40 58.99
C THR A 412 30.67 -35.21 60.46
N ASN A 413 30.05 -36.24 61.04
CA ASN A 413 29.62 -36.27 62.43
C ASN A 413 30.56 -37.17 63.25
N THR A 414 31.24 -36.60 64.23
CA THR A 414 32.18 -37.36 65.08
C THR A 414 31.63 -37.51 66.50
N TYR A 415 31.50 -38.75 66.97
CA TYR A 415 30.95 -39.10 68.28
C TYR A 415 31.99 -39.86 69.12
N LEU A 416 32.06 -39.52 70.41
CA LEU A 416 32.86 -40.23 71.41
C LEU A 416 32.06 -41.38 72.00
N VAL A 417 32.68 -42.55 72.07
CA VAL A 417 32.08 -43.80 72.55
C VAL A 417 32.91 -44.46 73.63
N GLU A 418 32.24 -45.17 74.54
CA GLU A 418 32.83 -45.93 75.65
C GLU A 418 32.46 -47.41 75.51
N LEU A 419 33.43 -48.29 75.75
CA LEU A 419 33.22 -49.74 75.73
C LEU A 419 32.32 -50.16 76.91
N ILE A 420 31.29 -50.96 76.65
CA ILE A 420 30.26 -51.35 77.63
C ILE A 420 30.87 -52.26 78.72
N ASN A 421 31.90 -53.04 78.39
CA ASN A 421 32.63 -53.92 79.33
C ASN A 421 34.15 -53.83 79.09
N LYS A 422 34.91 -53.23 80.03
CA LYS A 422 36.39 -53.22 80.00
C LYS A 422 36.96 -54.54 80.56
N PRO A 423 37.73 -55.35 79.79
CA PRO A 423 38.59 -56.38 80.36
C PRO A 423 39.91 -55.79 80.90
N PRO A 424 40.59 -56.43 81.87
CA PRO A 424 41.80 -55.91 82.49
C PRO A 424 43.02 -56.00 81.57
N LYS A 425 43.85 -54.95 81.64
CA LYS A 425 45.13 -54.74 80.97
C LYS A 425 46.18 -55.81 81.32
N PRO A 426 46.89 -56.41 80.34
CA PRO A 426 48.19 -57.06 80.58
C PRO A 426 49.37 -56.17 80.16
N GLU A 427 50.46 -56.33 80.91
CA GLU A 427 51.76 -55.66 80.80
C GLU A 427 52.72 -56.34 79.79
N PRO A 428 53.85 -55.67 79.42
CA PRO A 428 54.59 -55.86 78.17
C PRO A 428 55.84 -56.73 78.31
N ILE A 429 56.27 -57.42 77.24
CA ILE A 429 57.63 -57.97 77.10
C ILE A 429 58.14 -57.81 75.65
N PRO A 430 59.45 -57.54 75.42
CA PRO A 430 59.98 -56.93 74.20
C PRO A 430 60.92 -57.82 73.35
N GLU A 431 61.20 -57.28 72.14
CA GLU A 431 62.42 -57.37 71.30
C GLU A 431 62.83 -58.61 70.46
N LYS A 432 63.09 -58.28 69.17
CA LYS A 432 64.20 -58.68 68.25
C LYS A 432 64.03 -59.88 67.27
N PRO A 433 64.78 -59.95 66.15
CA PRO A 433 64.92 -58.96 65.04
C PRO A 433 65.02 -59.58 63.59
N LYS A 434 65.02 -58.71 62.55
CA LYS A 434 65.56 -58.91 61.16
C LYS A 434 64.81 -59.88 60.20
N PRO A 435 65.09 -59.92 58.86
CA PRO A 435 65.33 -58.92 57.79
C PRO A 435 64.47 -59.15 56.50
N GLU A 436 64.62 -58.24 55.51
CA GLU A 436 64.47 -58.30 54.02
C GLU A 436 63.92 -59.57 53.31
N PRO A 437 63.14 -59.43 52.19
CA PRO A 437 63.75 -59.11 50.88
C PRO A 437 62.89 -58.34 49.83
N GLU A 438 63.57 -57.83 48.79
CA GLU A 438 63.10 -57.47 47.44
C GLU A 438 62.58 -58.70 46.62
N PRO A 439 62.31 -58.66 45.28
CA PRO A 439 61.42 -57.82 44.43
C PRO A 439 60.51 -58.70 43.51
N VAL A 440 59.99 -58.12 42.39
CA VAL A 440 59.50 -58.73 41.11
C VAL A 440 57.95 -58.84 40.95
N PRO A 441 57.33 -58.65 39.76
CA PRO A 441 57.62 -57.81 38.58
C PRO A 441 56.44 -56.95 38.08
N THR A 442 56.76 -56.04 37.15
CA THR A 442 55.89 -55.28 36.24
C THR A 442 55.04 -56.18 35.33
N PRO A 443 53.84 -55.71 34.91
CA PRO A 443 53.55 -55.64 33.47
C PRO A 443 52.96 -54.28 33.02
N GLU A 444 53.58 -53.80 31.93
CA GLU A 444 53.11 -52.91 30.84
C GLU A 444 51.99 -51.88 31.09
N LYS A 445 52.41 -50.61 31.04
CA LYS A 445 51.56 -49.47 30.68
C LYS A 445 51.11 -49.58 29.22
N PRO A 446 49.83 -49.34 28.89
CA PRO A 446 49.43 -48.88 27.57
C PRO A 446 49.95 -47.46 27.37
N VAL A 447 50.57 -47.26 26.21
CA VAL A 447 51.07 -45.98 25.70
C VAL A 447 49.93 -44.95 25.68
N GLU A 448 50.11 -43.86 26.43
CA GLU A 448 49.37 -42.62 26.23
C GLU A 448 49.61 -42.12 24.79
N PRO A 449 48.58 -41.83 23.99
CA PRO A 449 48.77 -41.04 22.79
C PRO A 449 49.23 -39.64 23.22
N LYS A 450 50.42 -39.26 22.75
CA LYS A 450 50.93 -37.89 22.84
C LYS A 450 49.85 -36.91 22.37
N PRO A 451 49.71 -35.74 23.02
CA PRO A 451 48.87 -34.69 22.51
C PRO A 451 49.41 -34.27 21.14
N VAL A 452 48.59 -34.47 20.10
CA VAL A 452 48.77 -33.80 18.82
C VAL A 452 48.67 -32.31 19.11
N PRO A 453 49.71 -31.50 18.84
CA PRO A 453 49.60 -30.06 18.96
C PRO A 453 48.43 -29.61 18.06
N PRO A 454 47.52 -28.74 18.53
CA PRO A 454 46.51 -28.20 17.66
C PRO A 454 47.23 -27.57 16.46
N ALA A 455 46.82 -27.96 15.26
CA ALA A 455 47.27 -27.32 14.04
C ALA A 455 47.11 -25.80 14.21
N PRO A 456 48.14 -24.99 13.91
CA PRO A 456 48.02 -23.55 13.99
C PRO A 456 46.96 -23.13 12.97
N LYS A 457 45.78 -22.74 13.46
CA LYS A 457 44.85 -21.96 12.66
C LYS A 457 45.54 -20.62 12.40
N ASN A 458 46.03 -20.44 11.18
CA ASN A 458 46.36 -19.13 10.64
C ASN A 458 45.09 -18.25 10.66
N ASN A 459 44.88 -17.57 11.79
CA ASN A 459 44.03 -16.40 11.89
C ASN A 459 44.93 -15.17 11.94
N THR A 460 45.60 -14.86 10.83
CA THR A 460 45.90 -13.46 10.51
C THR A 460 44.61 -12.84 9.98
N SER A 461 43.71 -12.50 10.89
CA SER A 461 42.80 -11.39 10.67
C SER A 461 43.69 -10.16 10.59
N ASN A 462 44.00 -9.68 9.39
CA ASN A 462 44.61 -8.37 9.20
C ASN A 462 43.59 -7.34 9.71
N LYS A 463 43.67 -7.03 11.00
CA LYS A 463 42.90 -5.97 11.65
C LYS A 463 43.25 -4.68 10.94
N LEU A 464 42.24 -3.97 10.44
CA LEU A 464 42.46 -2.73 9.69
C LEU A 464 43.19 -1.70 10.55
N SER A 465 44.05 -0.90 9.91
CA SER A 465 44.70 0.23 10.56
C SER A 465 43.66 1.32 10.91
N LYS A 466 43.99 2.20 11.86
CA LYS A 466 43.12 3.34 12.20
C LYS A 466 42.88 4.25 11.00
N GLU A 467 43.88 4.43 10.16
CA GLU A 467 43.81 5.22 8.93
C GLU A 467 42.85 4.58 7.92
N GLU A 468 42.87 3.25 7.78
CA GLU A 468 41.95 2.52 6.91
C GLU A 468 40.50 2.60 7.41
N ILE A 469 40.28 2.44 8.72
CA ILE A 469 38.96 2.64 9.35
C ILE A 469 38.46 4.07 9.13
N ASN A 470 39.31 5.08 9.34
CA ASN A 470 38.94 6.48 9.12
C ASN A 470 38.59 6.78 7.65
N LYS A 471 39.28 6.15 6.69
CA LYS A 471 38.91 6.26 5.27
C LYS A 471 37.52 5.72 4.98
N ILE A 472 37.16 4.57 5.58
CA ILE A 472 35.82 3.98 5.42
C ILE A 472 34.74 4.90 6.04
N ILE A 473 35.00 5.47 7.23
CA ILE A 473 34.10 6.43 7.88
C ILE A 473 33.89 7.67 7.01
N GLN A 474 34.98 8.26 6.47
CA GLN A 474 34.89 9.42 5.59
C GLN A 474 34.14 9.10 4.28
N ALA A 475 34.37 7.92 3.70
CA ALA A 475 33.67 7.45 2.51
C ALA A 475 32.15 7.28 2.75
N GLY A 476 31.73 7.02 3.99
CA GLY A 476 30.32 6.89 4.38
C GLY A 476 29.47 8.16 4.22
N GLY A 477 30.10 9.32 4.04
CA GLY A 477 29.42 10.60 3.82
C GLY A 477 28.87 11.24 5.10
N SER A 478 28.11 12.32 4.93
CA SER A 478 27.54 13.10 6.03
C SER A 478 26.11 12.69 6.38
N THR A 479 25.72 12.92 7.63
CA THR A 479 24.33 12.85 8.10
C THR A 479 23.48 13.99 7.52
N ILE A 480 22.16 13.89 7.67
CA ILE A 480 21.20 14.94 7.27
C ILE A 480 20.44 15.52 8.47
N ASP A 481 20.05 16.78 8.37
CA ASP A 481 19.11 17.41 9.31
C ASP A 481 17.67 17.12 8.87
N ALA A 482 17.01 16.22 9.60
CA ALA A 482 15.60 15.86 9.36
C ALA A 482 14.65 17.07 9.47
N ARG A 483 14.98 18.10 10.25
CA ARG A 483 14.15 19.32 10.41
C ARG A 483 14.24 20.27 9.21
N ALA A 484 15.28 20.12 8.41
CA ALA A 484 15.48 20.89 7.18
C ALA A 484 14.81 20.23 5.96
N GLN A 485 14.36 18.97 6.06
CA GLN A 485 13.68 18.26 4.99
C GLN A 485 12.20 18.66 4.98
N ARG A 486 11.84 19.61 4.10
CA ARG A 486 10.45 19.97 3.82
C ARG A 486 9.95 19.25 2.57
N TYR A 487 8.63 19.12 2.47
CA TYR A 487 7.95 18.47 1.36
C TYR A 487 7.28 19.52 0.48
N ASP A 488 7.58 19.50 -0.81
CA ASP A 488 6.77 20.21 -1.80
C ASP A 488 5.61 19.30 -2.20
N LYS A 489 4.39 19.82 -2.07
CA LYS A 489 3.16 19.16 -2.52
C LYS A 489 2.71 19.86 -3.80
N PRO A 490 3.06 19.37 -5.01
CA PRO A 490 2.39 19.86 -6.21
C PRO A 490 0.89 19.57 -6.11
N SER A 491 0.03 20.32 -6.79
CA SER A 491 -1.41 20.06 -6.77
C SER A 491 -1.80 19.13 -7.93
N THR A 492 -2.68 18.16 -7.68
CA THR A 492 -3.37 17.36 -8.75
C THR A 492 -4.71 17.96 -9.11
N MET A 493 -5.10 19.07 -8.49
CA MET A 493 -6.31 19.77 -8.88
C MET A 493 -6.16 20.27 -10.32
N PRO A 494 -7.21 20.13 -11.15
CA PRO A 494 -7.18 20.67 -12.50
C PRO A 494 -6.90 22.17 -12.43
N VAL A 495 -6.01 22.65 -13.29
CA VAL A 495 -5.81 24.09 -13.47
C VAL A 495 -7.03 24.62 -14.21
N VAL A 496 -7.89 25.30 -13.47
CA VAL A 496 -9.05 26.00 -14.05
C VAL A 496 -8.62 27.44 -14.28
N GLU A 497 -8.72 27.92 -15.53
CA GLU A 497 -8.44 29.33 -15.83
C GLU A 497 -9.40 30.20 -15.01
N GLY A 498 -8.83 30.98 -14.08
CA GLY A 498 -9.62 31.76 -13.15
C GLY A 498 -10.49 32.77 -13.89
N ALA A 499 -11.75 32.90 -13.47
CA ALA A 499 -12.62 33.95 -13.96
C ALA A 499 -11.91 35.31 -13.79
N LYS A 500 -11.59 36.01 -14.88
CA LYS A 500 -11.15 37.40 -14.77
C LYS A 500 -12.31 38.21 -14.20
N LEU A 501 -12.23 38.54 -12.91
CA LEU A 501 -13.26 39.36 -12.26
C LEU A 501 -13.25 40.75 -12.88
N SER A 502 -14.33 41.13 -13.53
CA SER A 502 -14.51 42.46 -14.13
C SER A 502 -15.91 43.01 -13.89
N GLY A 503 -16.09 44.31 -14.10
CA GLY A 503 -17.39 44.97 -14.03
C GLY A 503 -18.02 44.96 -12.64
N GLU A 504 -19.30 44.62 -12.59
CA GLU A 504 -20.14 44.72 -11.39
C GLU A 504 -19.69 43.77 -10.26
N ILE A 505 -19.24 42.55 -10.60
CA ILE A 505 -18.82 41.56 -9.59
C ILE A 505 -17.59 42.06 -8.82
N LEU A 506 -16.56 42.55 -9.52
CA LEU A 506 -15.36 43.10 -8.88
C LEU A 506 -15.71 44.32 -8.02
N THR A 507 -16.60 45.19 -8.51
CA THR A 507 -17.08 46.37 -7.78
C THR A 507 -17.79 45.97 -6.49
N ALA A 508 -18.69 44.98 -6.55
CA ALA A 508 -19.40 44.47 -5.39
C ALA A 508 -18.45 43.85 -4.35
N GLN A 509 -17.41 43.12 -4.79
CA GLN A 509 -16.41 42.56 -3.89
C GLN A 509 -15.55 43.64 -3.23
N LYS A 510 -15.10 44.64 -3.98
CA LYS A 510 -14.40 45.81 -3.41
C LYS A 510 -15.27 46.54 -2.37
N GLN A 511 -16.58 46.67 -2.62
CA GLN A 511 -17.50 47.24 -1.65
C GLN A 511 -17.61 46.40 -0.37
N LYS A 512 -17.69 45.07 -0.48
CA LYS A 512 -17.68 44.16 0.68
C LYS A 512 -16.41 44.33 1.52
N LEU A 513 -15.24 44.42 0.89
CA LEU A 513 -13.96 44.64 1.58
C LEU A 513 -13.95 46.00 2.29
N THR A 514 -14.50 47.05 1.69
CA THR A 514 -14.67 48.37 2.34
C THR A 514 -15.58 48.27 3.56
N ASN A 515 -16.72 47.57 3.45
CA ASN A 515 -17.63 47.36 4.58
C ASN A 515 -16.96 46.55 5.70
N MET A 516 -16.16 45.54 5.37
CA MET A 516 -15.37 44.78 6.36
C MET A 516 -14.34 45.65 7.08
N ARG A 517 -13.59 46.51 6.37
CA ARG A 517 -12.64 47.45 6.99
C ARG A 517 -13.35 48.37 7.97
N ALA A 518 -14.53 48.88 7.61
CA ALA A 518 -15.35 49.70 8.50
C ALA A 518 -15.82 48.92 9.74
N LEU A 519 -16.18 47.64 9.59
CA LEU A 519 -16.54 46.77 10.71
C LEU A 519 -15.35 46.50 11.64
N VAL A 520 -14.16 46.19 11.10
CA VAL A 520 -12.92 46.00 11.86
C VAL A 520 -12.57 47.24 12.70
N ALA A 521 -12.75 48.44 12.13
CA ALA A 521 -12.53 49.70 12.85
C ALA A 521 -13.49 49.84 14.06
N LYS A 522 -14.77 49.46 13.89
CA LYS A 522 -15.75 49.41 14.98
C LYS A 522 -15.38 48.37 16.04
N ILE A 523 -14.96 47.17 15.64
CA ILE A 523 -14.51 46.11 16.57
C ILE A 523 -13.30 46.58 17.40
N SER A 524 -12.40 47.34 16.80
CA SER A 524 -11.21 47.87 17.47
C SER A 524 -11.50 49.02 18.44
N SER A 525 -12.73 49.52 18.47
CA SER A 525 -13.14 50.60 19.38
C SER A 525 -13.52 50.02 20.75
N PRO A 526 -12.82 50.41 21.84
CA PRO A 526 -13.12 49.91 23.18
C PRO A 526 -14.58 50.20 23.55
N ASN A 527 -15.26 49.25 24.18
CA ASN A 527 -16.65 49.37 24.64
C ASN A 527 -17.69 49.61 23.53
N TYR A 528 -17.37 49.38 22.25
CA TYR A 528 -18.38 49.46 21.19
C TYR A 528 -19.45 48.39 21.35
N THR A 529 -20.73 48.78 21.27
CA THR A 529 -21.88 47.88 21.30
C THR A 529 -22.44 47.76 19.90
N PHE A 530 -22.48 46.54 19.37
CA PHE A 530 -22.98 46.26 18.03
C PHE A 530 -24.52 46.26 17.99
N ASN A 531 -25.08 46.71 16.87
CA ASN A 531 -26.47 46.50 16.50
C ASN A 531 -26.57 45.77 15.14
N ALA A 532 -27.79 45.43 14.71
CA ALA A 532 -28.00 44.67 13.47
C ALA A 532 -27.53 45.45 12.23
N GLU A 533 -27.67 46.77 12.19
CA GLU A 533 -27.29 47.59 11.04
C GLU A 533 -25.77 47.68 10.87
N ASP A 534 -25.01 47.62 11.97
CA ASP A 534 -23.54 47.57 11.92
C ASP A 534 -23.03 46.34 11.17
N LEU A 535 -23.75 45.23 11.26
CA LEU A 535 -23.36 43.93 10.73
C LEU A 535 -24.00 43.64 9.37
N ARG A 536 -25.19 44.18 9.08
CA ARG A 536 -25.98 43.91 7.86
C ARG A 536 -25.21 44.19 6.57
N LYS A 537 -24.32 45.16 6.57
CA LYS A 537 -23.50 45.54 5.39
C LYS A 537 -22.41 44.54 5.02
N VAL A 538 -22.03 43.67 5.97
CA VAL A 538 -21.03 42.61 5.80
C VAL A 538 -21.72 41.25 5.72
N TYR A 539 -22.69 41.03 6.60
CA TYR A 539 -23.46 39.80 6.76
C TYR A 539 -24.86 39.91 6.17
N SER A 540 -24.97 40.42 4.95
CA SER A 540 -26.26 40.63 4.26
C SER A 540 -27.05 39.34 4.02
N ASN A 541 -26.39 38.19 4.07
CA ASN A 541 -26.97 36.87 3.81
C ASN A 541 -27.56 36.21 5.07
N LEU A 542 -27.33 36.78 6.26
CA LEU A 542 -27.92 36.26 7.49
C LEU A 542 -29.39 36.69 7.58
N SER A 543 -30.24 35.76 8.03
CA SER A 543 -31.61 36.12 8.43
C SER A 543 -31.57 37.09 9.61
N ASP A 544 -32.63 37.89 9.80
CA ASP A 544 -32.71 38.82 10.93
C ASP A 544 -32.54 38.11 12.30
N ALA A 545 -32.99 36.86 12.41
CA ALA A 545 -32.81 36.04 13.60
C ALA A 545 -31.33 35.69 13.85
N GLU A 546 -30.61 35.24 12.82
CA GLU A 546 -29.20 34.90 12.88
C GLU A 546 -28.32 36.14 13.11
N LEU A 547 -28.65 37.24 12.44
CA LEU A 547 -28.01 38.54 12.66
C LEU A 547 -28.22 39.02 14.10
N GLY A 548 -29.43 38.87 14.66
CA GLY A 548 -29.71 39.17 16.05
C GLY A 548 -28.92 38.31 17.04
N ARG A 549 -28.66 37.03 16.72
CA ARG A 549 -27.77 36.16 17.51
C ARG A 549 -26.33 36.62 17.45
N LEU A 550 -25.83 37.00 16.27
CA LEU A 550 -24.48 37.55 16.11
C LEU A 550 -24.29 38.86 16.89
N VAL A 551 -25.27 39.76 16.86
CA VAL A 551 -25.26 40.99 17.67
C VAL A 551 -25.11 40.66 19.15
N LYS A 552 -25.92 39.74 19.66
CA LYS A 552 -25.85 39.30 21.07
C LYS A 552 -24.50 38.67 21.38
N TYR A 553 -23.98 37.82 20.49
CA TYR A 553 -22.67 37.19 20.63
C TYR A 553 -21.56 38.23 20.76
N LEU A 554 -21.46 39.19 19.84
CA LEU A 554 -20.42 40.24 19.88
C LEU A 554 -20.58 41.22 21.06
N ASN A 555 -21.75 41.23 21.70
CA ASN A 555 -22.04 41.98 22.90
C ASN A 555 -21.95 41.14 24.19
N GLY A 556 -21.35 39.93 24.13
CA GLY A 556 -21.00 39.13 25.30
C GLY A 556 -21.92 37.96 25.64
N ALA A 557 -22.95 37.68 24.82
CA ALA A 557 -23.74 36.47 25.01
C ALA A 557 -22.89 35.23 24.71
N THR A 558 -23.07 34.20 25.53
CA THR A 558 -22.44 32.90 25.37
C THR A 558 -23.12 32.10 24.27
N LEU A 559 -22.39 31.15 23.69
CA LEU A 559 -22.93 30.21 22.71
C LEU A 559 -24.13 29.42 23.26
N LYS A 560 -24.09 29.09 24.56
CA LYS A 560 -25.17 28.42 25.27
C LYS A 560 -26.43 29.27 25.36
N GLU A 561 -26.32 30.55 25.70
CA GLU A 561 -27.45 31.50 25.77
C GLU A 561 -28.10 31.73 24.40
N LEU A 562 -27.34 31.52 23.31
CA LEU A 562 -27.82 31.63 21.94
C LEU A 562 -28.42 30.32 21.41
N GLY A 563 -28.49 29.27 22.24
CA GLY A 563 -29.11 28.00 21.92
C GLY A 563 -28.23 27.09 21.05
N THR A 564 -26.91 27.30 21.04
CA THR A 564 -25.99 26.36 20.38
C THR A 564 -25.54 25.29 21.38
N VAL A 565 -25.74 24.04 20.99
CA VAL A 565 -25.32 22.87 21.76
C VAL A 565 -23.95 22.47 21.22
N SER A 566 -22.85 22.94 21.82
CA SER A 566 -21.55 22.41 21.43
C SER A 566 -21.38 21.01 22.02
N ALA A 567 -21.05 20.03 21.17
CA ALA A 567 -20.73 18.65 21.59
C ALA A 567 -19.51 18.56 22.54
N PHE A 568 -18.82 19.69 22.75
CA PHE A 568 -17.67 19.83 23.65
C PHE A 568 -17.89 21.04 24.57
N PRO A 569 -17.51 20.98 25.86
CA PRO A 569 -17.54 22.13 26.75
C PRO A 569 -16.42 23.11 26.36
N MET A 570 -16.69 24.00 25.40
CA MET A 570 -15.82 25.12 25.14
C MET A 570 -15.97 26.14 26.28
N ALA A 571 -14.85 26.66 26.77
CA ALA A 571 -14.90 27.75 27.73
C ALA A 571 -15.52 28.98 27.06
N ASP A 572 -16.49 29.61 27.70
CA ASP A 572 -17.09 30.84 27.20
C ASP A 572 -16.01 31.91 27.02
N LEU A 573 -15.94 32.46 25.80
CA LEU A 573 -15.06 33.57 25.49
C LEU A 573 -15.63 34.83 26.15
N THR A 574 -14.75 35.69 26.67
CA THR A 574 -15.17 37.04 27.07
C THR A 574 -15.57 37.85 25.84
N THR A 575 -16.39 38.89 26.02
CA THR A 575 -16.77 39.83 24.94
C THR A 575 -15.57 40.32 24.14
N GLU A 576 -14.48 40.67 24.82
CA GLU A 576 -13.24 41.11 24.17
C GLU A 576 -12.57 39.99 23.38
N GLN A 577 -12.59 38.74 23.85
CA GLN A 577 -12.06 37.60 23.10
C GLN A 577 -12.90 37.27 21.88
N GLN A 578 -14.23 37.41 21.96
CA GLN A 578 -15.14 37.20 20.82
C GLN A 578 -14.88 38.24 19.72
N LYS A 579 -14.80 39.52 20.12
CA LYS A 579 -14.46 40.65 19.25
C LYS A 579 -13.09 40.49 18.61
N GLU A 580 -12.08 40.17 19.41
CA GLU A 580 -10.70 39.99 18.93
C GLU A 580 -10.56 38.78 17.98
N SER A 581 -11.29 37.68 18.25
CA SER A 581 -11.34 36.52 17.35
C SER A 581 -11.91 36.92 15.97
N LEU A 582 -13.06 37.59 15.94
CA LEU A 582 -13.68 38.04 14.70
C LEU A 582 -12.79 39.06 13.96
N LYS A 583 -12.20 40.02 14.68
CA LYS A 583 -11.28 41.01 14.11
C LYS A 583 -10.11 40.35 13.40
N ASN A 584 -9.46 39.37 14.05
CA ASN A 584 -8.31 38.67 13.49
C ASN A 584 -8.68 37.89 12.23
N GLN A 585 -9.87 37.26 12.21
CA GLN A 585 -10.37 36.57 11.02
C GLN A 585 -10.66 37.53 9.86
N LEU A 586 -11.34 38.65 10.11
CA LEU A 586 -11.61 39.64 9.07
C LEU A 586 -10.33 40.29 8.54
N ASN A 587 -9.37 40.58 9.41
CA ASN A 587 -8.06 41.13 9.01
C ASN A 587 -7.28 40.16 8.14
N ALA A 588 -7.25 38.87 8.48
CA ALA A 588 -6.60 37.86 7.65
C ALA A 588 -7.19 37.80 6.24
N MET A 589 -8.51 37.97 6.11
CA MET A 589 -9.17 38.00 4.80
C MET A 589 -8.88 39.29 4.02
N LEU A 590 -8.69 40.41 4.71
CA LEU A 590 -8.35 41.70 4.10
C LEU A 590 -6.90 41.79 3.62
N GLU A 591 -5.96 41.14 4.32
CA GLU A 591 -4.53 41.16 4.01
C GLU A 591 -4.23 40.60 2.61
N ASP A 592 -4.87 39.49 2.25
CA ASP A 592 -4.66 38.79 0.97
C ASP A 592 -5.72 39.12 -0.10
N ALA A 593 -6.57 40.12 0.12
CA ALA A 593 -7.76 40.32 -0.69
C ALA A 593 -7.46 40.60 -2.18
N ASP A 594 -6.47 41.45 -2.47
CA ASP A 594 -6.11 41.78 -3.85
C ASP A 594 -5.52 40.58 -4.58
N LYS A 595 -4.76 39.73 -3.88
CA LYS A 595 -4.24 38.46 -4.41
C LYS A 595 -5.38 37.53 -4.82
N TYR A 596 -6.34 37.28 -3.92
CA TYR A 596 -7.44 36.36 -4.23
C TYR A 596 -8.40 36.91 -5.29
N LEU A 597 -8.64 38.22 -5.34
CA LEU A 597 -9.40 38.84 -6.42
C LEU A 597 -8.68 38.70 -7.78
N ALA A 598 -7.35 38.84 -7.81
CA ALA A 598 -6.55 38.62 -9.02
C ALA A 598 -6.57 37.15 -9.48
N GLU A 599 -6.68 36.20 -8.55
CA GLU A 599 -6.91 34.77 -8.82
C GLU A 599 -8.35 34.45 -9.26
N GLY A 600 -9.23 35.45 -9.37
CA GLY A 600 -10.61 35.28 -9.80
C GLY A 600 -11.59 34.83 -8.70
N LYS A 601 -11.17 34.86 -7.42
CA LYS A 601 -11.97 34.42 -6.28
C LYS A 601 -12.83 35.53 -5.71
N ILE A 602 -13.97 35.17 -5.15
CA ILE A 602 -14.91 36.09 -4.52
C ILE A 602 -15.06 35.81 -3.04
N LEU A 603 -15.38 36.84 -2.26
CA LEU A 603 -15.68 36.70 -0.86
C LEU A 603 -17.11 36.17 -0.65
N VAL A 604 -17.21 35.05 0.05
CA VAL A 604 -18.45 34.34 0.38
C VAL A 604 -18.61 34.28 1.89
N PHE A 605 -19.77 34.71 2.39
CA PHE A 605 -20.12 34.64 3.81
C PHE A 605 -21.10 33.49 4.05
N GLY A 606 -21.00 32.86 5.23
CA GLY A 606 -21.98 31.89 5.70
C GLY A 606 -23.38 32.47 5.85
N ASN A 607 -24.36 31.58 5.94
CA ASN A 607 -25.78 31.92 6.14
C ASN A 607 -26.24 31.72 7.60
N SER A 608 -25.30 31.44 8.51
CA SER A 608 -25.54 31.14 9.91
C SER A 608 -24.58 31.91 10.81
N PHE A 609 -25.03 32.30 12.00
CA PHE A 609 -24.21 33.02 12.98
C PHE A 609 -23.08 32.17 13.58
N VAL A 610 -23.09 30.85 13.34
CA VAL A 610 -21.98 29.96 13.69
C VAL A 610 -20.97 29.80 12.54
N ASP A 611 -21.28 30.30 11.33
CA ASP A 611 -20.39 30.34 10.15
C ASP A 611 -20.06 31.80 9.80
N LEU A 612 -19.45 32.51 10.76
CA LEU A 612 -19.12 33.94 10.65
C LEU A 612 -17.93 34.23 9.75
N ASN A 613 -17.11 33.21 9.46
CA ASN A 613 -15.87 33.39 8.75
C ASN A 613 -16.15 33.53 7.26
N PRO A 614 -15.87 34.70 6.65
CA PRO A 614 -15.89 34.75 5.21
C PRO A 614 -14.80 33.84 4.65
N ARG A 615 -15.06 33.27 3.48
CA ARG A 615 -14.12 32.43 2.73
C ARG A 615 -13.96 32.95 1.32
N TRP A 616 -12.78 32.75 0.75
CA TRP A 616 -12.54 32.96 -0.67
C TRP A 616 -13.07 31.76 -1.45
N GLY A 617 -14.11 31.99 -2.25
CA GLY A 617 -14.72 31.00 -3.12
C GLY A 617 -14.66 31.42 -4.58
N PHE A 618 -15.42 30.74 -5.42
CA PHE A 618 -15.47 31.01 -6.86
C PHE A 618 -16.83 31.60 -7.24
N PRO A 619 -16.89 32.45 -8.28
CA PRO A 619 -18.15 33.08 -8.73
C PRO A 619 -19.16 32.07 -9.30
N SER A 620 -18.69 30.92 -9.76
CA SER A 620 -19.52 29.78 -10.16
C SER A 620 -18.80 28.46 -9.92
N ASP A 621 -19.54 27.36 -10.06
CA ASP A 621 -19.02 26.01 -9.89
C ASP A 621 -17.98 25.62 -10.95
N ASP A 622 -18.05 26.20 -12.15
CA ASP A 622 -17.16 25.88 -13.27
C ASP A 622 -15.75 26.44 -13.07
N TYR A 623 -15.61 27.45 -12.22
CA TYR A 623 -14.31 27.99 -11.81
C TYR A 623 -13.75 27.30 -10.56
N ASN A 624 -14.52 26.42 -9.92
CA ASN A 624 -14.08 25.71 -8.72
C ASN A 624 -13.35 24.41 -9.11
N PRO A 625 -12.02 24.31 -8.93
CA PRO A 625 -11.26 23.14 -9.33
C PRO A 625 -11.76 21.85 -8.67
N ALA A 626 -12.33 21.92 -7.46
CA ALA A 626 -12.87 20.75 -6.78
C ALA A 626 -14.15 20.24 -7.43
N PHE A 627 -15.01 21.14 -7.90
CA PHE A 627 -16.23 20.73 -8.61
C PHE A 627 -15.92 20.25 -10.02
N VAL A 628 -14.98 20.89 -10.72
CA VAL A 628 -14.48 20.41 -12.02
C VAL A 628 -13.91 19.00 -11.87
N ARG A 629 -13.00 18.79 -10.91
CA ARG A 629 -12.45 17.46 -10.60
C ARG A 629 -13.54 16.44 -10.27
N ASN A 630 -14.51 16.78 -9.44
CA ASN A 630 -15.59 15.85 -9.09
C ASN A 630 -16.46 15.49 -10.30
N LYS A 631 -16.76 16.45 -11.18
CA LYS A 631 -17.48 16.20 -12.44
C LYS A 631 -16.68 15.20 -13.29
N GLU A 632 -15.38 15.43 -13.48
CA GLU A 632 -14.49 14.51 -14.22
C GLU A 632 -14.45 13.11 -13.60
N LEU A 633 -14.29 13.01 -12.27
CA LEU A 633 -14.26 11.72 -11.57
C LEU A 633 -15.59 10.98 -11.67
N ASN A 634 -16.72 11.69 -11.59
CA ASN A 634 -18.05 11.09 -11.72
C ASN A 634 -18.36 10.61 -13.14
N LEU A 635 -17.72 11.18 -14.17
CA LEU A 635 -17.80 10.67 -15.53
C LEU A 635 -17.00 9.36 -15.72
N LYS A 636 -15.91 9.17 -14.98
CA LYS A 636 -15.07 7.95 -15.03
C LYS A 636 -15.66 6.74 -14.31
N ARG A 637 -16.78 6.90 -13.59
CA ARG A 637 -17.42 5.80 -12.86
C ARG A 637 -18.03 4.77 -13.81
N GLY A 638 -18.05 3.51 -13.40
CA GLY A 638 -18.82 2.44 -14.04
C GLY A 638 -20.33 2.73 -14.06
N LEU A 639 -20.81 3.61 -13.17
CA LEU A 639 -22.10 4.31 -13.32
C LEU A 639 -21.82 5.80 -13.49
N ALA A 640 -21.59 6.22 -14.73
CA ALA A 640 -21.18 7.57 -15.06
C ALA A 640 -22.29 8.58 -14.77
N ASN A 641 -21.92 9.78 -14.32
CA ASN A 641 -22.87 10.85 -14.02
C ASN A 641 -22.41 12.18 -14.61
N SER A 642 -23.17 12.71 -15.57
CA SER A 642 -23.01 14.05 -16.14
C SER A 642 -24.10 15.05 -15.69
N GLY A 643 -25.00 14.64 -14.79
CA GLY A 643 -26.13 15.46 -14.35
C GLY A 643 -25.74 16.57 -13.38
N ASN A 644 -26.74 17.30 -12.90
CA ASN A 644 -26.53 18.50 -12.08
C ASN A 644 -25.77 18.22 -10.76
N ASN A 645 -25.88 17.00 -10.26
CA ASN A 645 -25.21 16.54 -9.04
C ASN A 645 -23.82 15.94 -9.29
N ALA A 646 -23.29 15.94 -10.52
CA ALA A 646 -21.96 15.43 -10.84
C ALA A 646 -20.81 16.19 -10.14
N LYS A 647 -21.07 17.39 -9.60
CA LYS A 647 -20.10 18.12 -8.78
C LYS A 647 -19.93 17.55 -7.35
N TRP A 648 -20.79 16.63 -6.94
CA TRP A 648 -20.81 16.06 -5.59
C TRP A 648 -20.38 14.60 -5.56
N GLY A 649 -19.73 14.20 -4.47
CA GLY A 649 -19.55 12.79 -4.11
C GLY A 649 -20.77 12.26 -3.34
N ARG A 650 -20.93 10.93 -3.33
CA ARG A 650 -21.97 10.24 -2.54
C ARG A 650 -21.73 10.45 -1.04
N ASN A 651 -22.81 10.57 -0.28
CA ASN A 651 -22.73 10.52 1.19
C ASN A 651 -22.62 9.05 1.69
N GLY A 652 -22.37 8.86 2.99
CA GLY A 652 -22.13 7.52 3.54
C GLY A 652 -23.32 6.56 3.43
N SER A 653 -24.55 7.07 3.53
CA SER A 653 -25.76 6.27 3.31
C SER A 653 -25.87 5.81 1.86
N GLN A 654 -25.64 6.72 0.91
CA GLN A 654 -25.64 6.39 -0.51
C GLN A 654 -24.55 5.37 -0.87
N LEU A 655 -23.36 5.49 -0.28
CA LEU A 655 -22.26 4.54 -0.47
C LEU A 655 -22.66 3.14 0.02
N GLY A 656 -23.16 3.02 1.25
CA GLY A 656 -23.57 1.73 1.82
C GLY A 656 -24.75 1.06 1.11
N ASN A 657 -25.65 1.86 0.52
CA ASN A 657 -26.82 1.36 -0.21
C ASN A 657 -26.57 1.18 -1.71
N GLY A 658 -25.40 1.57 -2.22
CA GLY A 658 -25.11 1.59 -3.65
C GLY A 658 -26.03 2.53 -4.44
N ASP A 659 -26.38 3.68 -3.88
CA ASP A 659 -27.09 4.76 -4.58
C ASP A 659 -26.11 5.66 -5.33
N TYR A 660 -26.44 6.02 -6.57
CA TYR A 660 -25.59 6.85 -7.42
C TYR A 660 -26.38 8.04 -7.93
N TYR A 661 -25.80 9.24 -7.85
CA TYR A 661 -26.40 10.43 -8.45
C TYR A 661 -26.58 10.23 -9.95
N GLY A 662 -27.71 10.69 -10.49
CA GLY A 662 -28.02 10.52 -11.91
C GLY A 662 -28.54 9.13 -12.28
N TRP A 663 -28.80 8.25 -11.31
CA TRP A 663 -29.28 6.89 -11.54
C TRP A 663 -30.46 6.54 -10.60
N LYS A 664 -31.47 5.87 -11.17
CA LYS A 664 -32.53 5.20 -10.42
C LYS A 664 -32.20 3.73 -10.32
N LYS A 665 -32.46 3.10 -9.16
CA LYS A 665 -32.26 1.66 -8.94
C LYS A 665 -33.57 0.95 -8.66
N LYS A 666 -33.72 -0.28 -9.15
CA LYS A 666 -34.88 -1.16 -8.92
C LYS A 666 -34.41 -2.60 -8.69
N SER A 667 -34.96 -3.27 -7.68
CA SER A 667 -34.64 -4.68 -7.43
C SER A 667 -35.38 -5.62 -8.39
N LEU A 668 -34.67 -6.66 -8.84
CA LEU A 668 -35.17 -7.66 -9.79
C LEU A 668 -35.48 -9.02 -9.13
N TRP A 669 -35.56 -9.11 -7.81
CA TRP A 669 -35.75 -10.41 -7.12
C TRP A 669 -37.05 -11.16 -7.50
N LYS A 670 -38.07 -10.45 -7.99
CA LYS A 670 -39.33 -11.03 -8.48
C LYS A 670 -39.27 -11.50 -9.93
N ASP A 671 -38.26 -11.07 -10.69
CA ASP A 671 -38.07 -11.48 -12.07
C ASP A 671 -37.55 -12.94 -12.08
N PRO A 672 -38.22 -13.87 -12.79
CA PRO A 672 -37.81 -15.27 -12.87
C PRO A 672 -36.34 -15.47 -13.28
N LYS A 673 -35.77 -14.56 -14.10
CA LYS A 673 -34.38 -14.64 -14.55
C LYS A 673 -33.37 -14.44 -13.41
N TYR A 674 -33.70 -13.58 -12.45
CA TYR A 674 -32.83 -13.21 -11.33
C TYR A 674 -33.24 -13.85 -10.00
N LYS A 675 -34.25 -14.72 -10.02
CA LYS A 675 -34.74 -15.43 -8.85
C LYS A 675 -33.66 -16.35 -8.27
N THR A 676 -33.47 -16.27 -6.97
CA THR A 676 -32.59 -17.14 -6.18
C THR A 676 -33.39 -18.29 -5.54
N LYS A 677 -32.72 -19.25 -4.90
CA LYS A 677 -33.37 -20.38 -4.21
C LYS A 677 -34.39 -19.91 -3.17
N THR A 678 -34.07 -18.83 -2.46
CA THR A 678 -34.92 -18.18 -1.45
C THR A 678 -34.94 -16.68 -1.68
N ASN A 679 -36.11 -16.04 -1.55
CA ASN A 679 -36.22 -14.60 -1.81
C ASN A 679 -35.28 -13.81 -0.88
N PRO A 680 -34.60 -12.76 -1.38
CA PRO A 680 -33.79 -11.88 -0.55
C PRO A 680 -34.68 -11.06 0.38
N GLU A 681 -34.28 -10.91 1.63
CA GLU A 681 -35.01 -10.16 2.65
C GLU A 681 -34.12 -9.05 3.23
N TRP A 682 -34.54 -7.80 3.09
CA TRP A 682 -33.79 -6.67 3.66
C TRP A 682 -34.19 -6.46 5.11
N SER A 683 -33.19 -6.40 6.00
CA SER A 683 -33.38 -6.10 7.41
C SER A 683 -32.38 -5.07 7.91
N PHE A 684 -32.69 -4.46 9.05
CA PHE A 684 -31.88 -3.42 9.69
C PHE A 684 -31.44 -3.87 11.08
N GLY A 685 -30.15 -3.71 11.37
CA GLY A 685 -29.60 -3.83 12.72
C GLY A 685 -29.99 -2.64 13.60
N SER A 686 -29.81 -2.78 14.92
CA SER A 686 -30.04 -1.70 15.89
C SER A 686 -29.13 -0.48 15.69
N ASP A 687 -28.05 -0.64 14.95
CA ASP A 687 -27.07 0.37 14.53
C ASP A 687 -27.38 0.95 13.13
N ASN A 688 -28.56 0.69 12.57
CA ASN A 688 -28.96 1.01 11.18
C ASN A 688 -28.14 0.31 10.09
N ARG A 689 -27.32 -0.69 10.42
CA ARG A 689 -26.66 -1.54 9.44
C ARG A 689 -27.70 -2.30 8.62
N THR A 690 -27.48 -2.44 7.31
CA THR A 690 -28.41 -3.17 6.44
C THR A 690 -27.91 -4.58 6.19
N PHE A 691 -28.79 -5.57 6.30
CA PHE A 691 -28.49 -6.98 6.00
C PHE A 691 -29.35 -7.50 4.85
N ILE A 692 -28.87 -8.52 4.15
CA ILE A 692 -29.64 -9.30 3.16
C ILE A 692 -29.79 -10.73 3.68
N GLY A 693 -30.97 -11.03 4.23
CA GLY A 693 -31.42 -12.36 4.63
C GLY A 693 -31.92 -13.20 3.45
N GLY A 694 -32.52 -14.35 3.75
CA GLY A 694 -32.89 -15.33 2.73
C GLY A 694 -31.65 -15.85 1.99
N SER A 695 -31.62 -15.73 0.66
CA SER A 695 -30.45 -16.12 -0.16
C SER A 695 -29.24 -15.21 0.05
N GLY A 696 -29.43 -14.01 0.60
CA GLY A 696 -28.36 -13.02 0.75
C GLY A 696 -27.82 -12.43 -0.56
N ILE A 697 -28.48 -12.72 -1.69
CA ILE A 697 -28.14 -12.25 -3.03
C ILE A 697 -29.35 -11.56 -3.66
N THR A 698 -29.15 -10.38 -4.24
CA THR A 698 -30.18 -9.68 -5.04
C THR A 698 -29.57 -8.90 -6.19
N THR A 699 -30.16 -8.97 -7.38
CA THR A 699 -29.76 -8.12 -8.51
C THR A 699 -30.57 -6.82 -8.54
N MET A 700 -29.89 -5.73 -8.82
CA MET A 700 -30.43 -4.38 -8.99
C MET A 700 -30.22 -3.93 -10.44
N GLU A 701 -31.27 -3.35 -11.00
CA GLU A 701 -31.26 -2.64 -12.29
C GLU A 701 -31.04 -1.15 -12.05
N TYR A 702 -30.08 -0.57 -12.76
CA TYR A 702 -29.80 0.86 -12.77
C TYR A 702 -30.17 1.48 -14.11
N THR A 703 -30.94 2.57 -14.07
CA THR A 703 -31.35 3.35 -15.24
C THR A 703 -31.05 4.83 -15.01
N ALA A 704 -30.41 5.49 -15.97
CA ALA A 704 -30.04 6.89 -15.86
C ALA A 704 -31.27 7.82 -15.73
N THR A 705 -31.11 8.94 -15.03
CA THR A 705 -32.11 10.02 -14.97
C THR A 705 -32.07 10.90 -16.22
N ASP A 706 -33.09 11.73 -16.40
CA ASP A 706 -33.24 12.58 -17.59
C ASP A 706 -32.13 13.62 -17.74
N ASP A 707 -31.46 14.01 -16.65
CA ASP A 707 -30.32 14.94 -16.66
C ASP A 707 -28.95 14.26 -16.81
N ASN A 708 -28.89 12.92 -16.83
CA ASN A 708 -27.63 12.17 -16.90
C ASN A 708 -27.37 11.56 -18.29
N ASP A 709 -26.93 12.39 -19.23
CA ASP A 709 -26.64 11.95 -20.61
C ASP A 709 -25.49 10.95 -20.72
N ALA A 710 -24.45 11.05 -19.88
CA ALA A 710 -23.39 10.05 -19.83
C ALA A 710 -23.93 8.66 -19.43
N GLY A 711 -24.81 8.60 -18.42
CA GLY A 711 -25.45 7.36 -18.02
C GLY A 711 -26.42 6.80 -19.08
N LYS A 712 -27.15 7.67 -19.80
CA LYS A 712 -28.02 7.21 -20.91
C LYS A 712 -27.22 6.51 -22.01
N LYS A 713 -26.01 6.99 -22.32
CA LYS A 713 -25.10 6.35 -23.29
C LYS A 713 -24.63 4.97 -22.82
N GLN A 714 -24.46 4.77 -21.51
CA GLN A 714 -24.15 3.46 -20.93
C GLN A 714 -25.35 2.49 -20.94
N GLY A 715 -26.57 3.00 -21.13
CA GLY A 715 -27.77 2.19 -21.09
C GLY A 715 -28.05 1.60 -19.69
N LYS A 716 -28.87 0.55 -19.67
CA LYS A 716 -29.24 -0.15 -18.44
C LYS A 716 -28.04 -0.94 -17.90
N GLN A 717 -27.81 -0.85 -16.59
CA GLN A 717 -26.75 -1.59 -15.89
C GLN A 717 -27.33 -2.55 -14.85
N LEU A 718 -26.69 -3.72 -14.69
CA LEU A 718 -27.11 -4.77 -13.76
C LEU A 718 -26.01 -5.03 -12.75
N ILE A 719 -26.32 -4.81 -11.46
CA ILE A 719 -25.38 -5.00 -10.36
C ILE A 719 -25.99 -5.95 -9.35
N THR A 720 -25.25 -7.00 -9.00
CA THR A 720 -25.65 -7.96 -7.96
C THR A 720 -25.07 -7.59 -6.62
N PHE A 721 -25.93 -7.55 -5.60
CA PHE A 721 -25.59 -7.30 -4.22
C PHE A 721 -25.50 -8.63 -3.47
N MET A 722 -24.45 -8.79 -2.67
CA MET A 722 -24.21 -9.93 -1.79
C MET A 722 -23.94 -9.43 -0.37
N ASP A 723 -24.53 -10.10 0.62
CA ASP A 723 -24.18 -9.91 2.03
C ASP A 723 -23.19 -11.00 2.48
N ALA A 724 -21.93 -10.62 2.73
CA ALA A 724 -20.89 -11.57 3.13
C ALA A 724 -21.15 -12.19 4.50
N SER A 725 -21.98 -11.58 5.36
CA SER A 725 -22.37 -12.18 6.64
C SER A 725 -23.36 -13.34 6.48
N ASN A 726 -23.90 -13.58 5.27
CA ASN A 726 -24.76 -14.69 4.93
C ASN A 726 -23.94 -15.84 4.29
N PRO A 727 -23.74 -16.98 4.98
CA PRO A 727 -22.91 -18.07 4.46
C PRO A 727 -23.44 -18.68 3.16
N GLN A 728 -24.76 -18.70 2.95
CA GLN A 728 -25.36 -19.23 1.72
C GLN A 728 -25.01 -18.34 0.52
N ALA A 729 -24.99 -17.02 0.73
CA ALA A 729 -24.62 -16.07 -0.31
C ALA A 729 -23.17 -16.25 -0.74
N VAL A 730 -22.25 -16.41 0.22
CA VAL A 730 -20.82 -16.66 -0.03
C VAL A 730 -20.62 -17.93 -0.87
N GLN A 731 -21.39 -18.99 -0.61
CA GLN A 731 -21.32 -20.24 -1.37
C GLN A 731 -21.93 -20.15 -2.78
N ASP A 732 -23.06 -19.43 -2.93
CA ASP A 732 -23.85 -19.45 -4.16
C ASP A 732 -23.45 -18.35 -5.17
N ILE A 733 -22.75 -17.28 -4.76
CA ILE A 733 -22.57 -16.08 -5.60
C ILE A 733 -21.86 -16.34 -6.92
N ILE A 734 -20.82 -17.18 -6.93
CA ILE A 734 -20.03 -17.40 -8.16
C ILE A 734 -20.85 -18.15 -9.19
N GLU A 735 -21.59 -19.18 -8.78
CA GLU A 735 -22.50 -19.90 -9.65
C GLU A 735 -23.64 -18.99 -10.13
N TYR A 736 -24.17 -18.15 -9.24
CA TYR A 736 -25.20 -17.17 -9.58
C TYR A 736 -24.75 -16.22 -10.70
N LEU A 737 -23.51 -15.72 -10.63
CA LEU A 737 -22.94 -14.82 -11.63
C LEU A 737 -22.60 -15.54 -12.94
N LYS A 738 -22.04 -16.76 -12.89
CA LYS A 738 -21.71 -17.55 -14.08
C LYS A 738 -22.93 -17.87 -14.94
N GLN A 739 -24.09 -18.06 -14.32
CA GLN A 739 -25.36 -18.31 -15.02
C GLN A 739 -25.97 -17.03 -15.64
N ARG A 740 -25.42 -15.84 -15.36
CA ARG A 740 -26.01 -14.54 -15.69
C ARG A 740 -24.93 -13.57 -16.21
N PRO A 741 -24.35 -13.86 -17.40
CA PRO A 741 -23.23 -13.10 -17.94
C PRO A 741 -23.57 -11.64 -18.27
N GLU A 742 -24.86 -11.26 -18.32
CA GLU A 742 -25.30 -9.87 -18.50
C GLU A 742 -25.09 -8.99 -17.26
N ILE A 743 -24.78 -9.58 -16.09
CA ILE A 743 -24.47 -8.82 -14.88
C ILE A 743 -23.06 -8.27 -15.03
N SER A 744 -22.93 -6.94 -14.96
CA SER A 744 -21.67 -6.21 -15.12
C SER A 744 -21.04 -5.78 -13.79
N GLY A 745 -21.80 -5.80 -12.69
CA GLY A 745 -21.32 -5.36 -11.38
C GLY A 745 -21.58 -6.32 -10.23
N LEU A 746 -20.66 -6.34 -9.26
CA LEU A 746 -20.78 -7.04 -7.98
C LEU A 746 -20.54 -6.07 -6.82
N PHE A 747 -21.49 -6.05 -5.87
CA PHE A 747 -21.44 -5.25 -4.65
C PHE A 747 -21.47 -6.19 -3.44
N ILE A 748 -20.37 -6.30 -2.72
CA ILE A 748 -20.26 -7.14 -1.52
C ILE A 748 -20.21 -6.24 -0.30
N LYS A 749 -21.11 -6.47 0.66
CA LYS A 749 -21.10 -5.75 1.94
C LYS A 749 -20.96 -6.67 3.14
N ASN A 750 -20.72 -6.06 4.30
CA ASN A 750 -20.65 -6.75 5.58
C ASN A 750 -19.51 -7.80 5.59
N ILE A 751 -18.38 -7.49 4.92
CA ILE A 751 -17.21 -8.38 4.90
C ILE A 751 -16.54 -8.30 6.26
N GLY A 752 -16.52 -9.41 6.98
CA GLY A 752 -15.89 -9.53 8.28
C GLY A 752 -16.77 -9.16 9.48
N THR A 753 -18.05 -8.84 9.28
CA THR A 753 -18.97 -8.44 10.38
C THR A 753 -19.08 -9.50 11.47
N LYS A 754 -19.18 -10.78 11.07
CA LYS A 754 -19.33 -11.92 12.00
C LYS A 754 -17.99 -12.57 12.35
N ASN A 755 -16.98 -12.40 11.50
CA ASN A 755 -15.65 -12.96 11.65
C ASN A 755 -14.63 -11.99 11.05
N PRO A 756 -13.81 -11.29 11.85
CA PRO A 756 -12.78 -10.39 11.32
C PRO A 756 -11.77 -11.05 10.38
N GLU A 757 -11.61 -12.38 10.42
CA GLU A 757 -10.75 -13.17 9.51
C GLU A 757 -11.52 -13.72 8.29
N GLN A 758 -12.69 -13.17 7.96
CA GLN A 758 -13.49 -13.71 6.86
C GLN A 758 -12.70 -13.69 5.55
N ASP A 759 -12.52 -14.87 4.98
CA ASP A 759 -11.84 -15.07 3.72
C ASP A 759 -12.83 -15.06 2.54
N ILE A 760 -12.59 -14.18 1.58
CA ILE A 760 -13.36 -14.08 0.32
C ILE A 760 -12.51 -14.46 -0.90
N SER A 761 -11.38 -15.13 -0.69
CA SER A 761 -10.44 -15.57 -1.74
C SER A 761 -11.13 -16.32 -2.87
N GLU A 762 -11.97 -17.30 -2.56
CA GLU A 762 -12.67 -18.11 -3.57
C GLU A 762 -13.56 -17.25 -4.46
N ILE A 763 -14.27 -16.30 -3.85
CA ILE A 763 -15.11 -15.36 -4.59
C ILE A 763 -14.24 -14.55 -5.53
N LEU A 764 -13.25 -13.81 -5.01
CA LEU A 764 -12.44 -12.88 -5.80
C LEU A 764 -11.62 -13.57 -6.90
N ARG A 765 -11.10 -14.78 -6.62
CA ARG A 765 -10.40 -15.61 -7.59
C ARG A 765 -11.31 -16.03 -8.75
N ASP A 766 -12.54 -16.42 -8.44
CA ASP A 766 -13.45 -17.05 -9.42
C ASP A 766 -14.49 -16.06 -10.00
N ILE A 767 -14.37 -14.75 -9.70
CA ILE A 767 -15.20 -13.70 -10.30
C ILE A 767 -15.15 -13.82 -11.85
N PRO A 768 -16.32 -13.93 -12.52
CA PRO A 768 -16.41 -13.94 -13.98
C PRO A 768 -15.93 -12.63 -14.61
N SER A 769 -15.34 -12.70 -15.80
CA SER A 769 -14.86 -11.53 -16.55
C SER A 769 -15.96 -10.55 -16.98
N SER A 770 -17.24 -10.95 -16.94
CA SER A 770 -18.36 -10.04 -17.15
C SER A 770 -18.46 -8.97 -16.06
N ILE A 771 -17.92 -9.23 -14.87
CA ILE A 771 -17.89 -8.27 -13.77
C ILE A 771 -16.75 -7.28 -13.99
N ASN A 772 -17.09 -6.09 -14.48
CA ASN A 772 -16.13 -4.99 -14.69
C ASN A 772 -16.22 -3.92 -13.59
N LYS A 773 -17.27 -3.94 -12.75
CA LYS A 773 -17.43 -3.07 -11.59
C LYS A 773 -17.50 -3.87 -10.29
N LEU A 774 -16.57 -3.62 -9.38
CA LEU A 774 -16.52 -4.26 -8.06
C LEU A 774 -16.63 -3.24 -6.94
N THR A 775 -17.53 -3.46 -5.98
CA THR A 775 -17.59 -2.70 -4.72
C THR A 775 -17.47 -3.65 -3.54
N LEU A 776 -16.51 -3.40 -2.64
CA LEU A 776 -16.26 -4.19 -1.42
C LEU A 776 -16.40 -3.29 -0.19
N ILE A 777 -17.31 -3.63 0.73
CA ILE A 777 -17.52 -2.90 1.98
C ILE A 777 -17.12 -3.77 3.18
N PHE A 778 -16.03 -3.39 3.84
CA PHE A 778 -15.41 -4.11 4.96
C PHE A 778 -15.89 -3.62 6.33
N ASP A 779 -15.96 -4.54 7.28
CA ASP A 779 -16.15 -4.29 8.71
C ASP A 779 -14.93 -4.72 9.54
N THR A 780 -13.81 -4.97 8.86
CA THR A 780 -12.54 -5.41 9.41
C THR A 780 -11.41 -4.80 8.60
N GLU A 781 -10.26 -4.54 9.22
CA GLU A 781 -9.05 -4.10 8.51
C GLU A 781 -8.36 -5.24 7.75
N LYS A 782 -8.78 -6.49 8.00
CA LYS A 782 -8.21 -7.70 7.40
C LYS A 782 -8.92 -8.02 6.09
N MET A 783 -8.22 -7.77 4.98
CA MET A 783 -8.75 -7.95 3.62
C MET A 783 -8.31 -9.28 3.01
N ALA A 784 -8.60 -10.40 3.71
CA ALA A 784 -8.23 -11.73 3.24
C ALA A 784 -8.80 -12.02 1.82
N GLY A 785 -7.93 -12.44 0.91
CA GLY A 785 -8.27 -12.73 -0.49
C GLY A 785 -8.18 -11.55 -1.46
N ILE A 786 -7.92 -10.32 -0.99
CA ILE A 786 -7.85 -9.14 -1.89
C ILE A 786 -6.75 -9.25 -2.96
N SER A 787 -5.68 -10.01 -2.68
CA SER A 787 -4.57 -10.22 -3.61
C SER A 787 -5.00 -10.90 -4.92
N TYR A 788 -6.11 -11.65 -4.93
CA TYR A 788 -6.63 -12.27 -6.15
C TYR A 788 -7.14 -11.27 -7.19
N LEU A 789 -7.36 -10.00 -6.82
CA LEU A 789 -7.71 -8.95 -7.77
C LEU A 789 -6.55 -8.60 -8.72
N LYS A 790 -5.29 -8.91 -8.37
CA LYS A 790 -4.10 -8.54 -9.16
C LYS A 790 -4.12 -9.07 -10.60
N ASN A 791 -4.86 -10.15 -10.86
CA ASN A 791 -4.99 -10.81 -12.16
C ASN A 791 -6.35 -10.55 -12.82
N LYS A 792 -7.11 -9.55 -12.38
CA LYS A 792 -8.46 -9.24 -12.85
C LYS A 792 -8.51 -7.82 -13.42
N HIS A 793 -9.23 -7.66 -14.52
CA HIS A 793 -9.50 -6.35 -15.11
C HIS A 793 -10.79 -5.77 -14.58
N PHE A 794 -10.75 -4.52 -14.14
CA PHE A 794 -11.93 -3.78 -13.70
C PHE A 794 -11.94 -2.38 -14.30
N ALA A 795 -13.08 -2.00 -14.87
CA ALA A 795 -13.33 -0.60 -15.23
C ALA A 795 -13.47 0.26 -13.97
N GLN A 796 -14.01 -0.31 -12.89
CA GLN A 796 -14.07 0.38 -11.60
C GLN A 796 -13.95 -0.59 -10.41
N VAL A 797 -13.06 -0.26 -9.47
CA VAL A 797 -13.09 -0.82 -8.11
C VAL A 797 -13.50 0.25 -7.10
N GLU A 798 -14.21 -0.14 -6.06
CA GLU A 798 -14.57 0.71 -4.93
C GLU A 798 -14.36 -0.06 -3.63
N LEU A 799 -13.53 0.50 -2.74
CA LEU A 799 -13.23 -0.08 -1.43
C LEU A 799 -13.77 0.84 -0.34
N GLY A 800 -14.75 0.34 0.41
CA GLY A 800 -15.38 1.06 1.51
C GLY A 800 -15.33 0.27 2.81
N THR A 801 -15.71 0.95 3.88
CA THR A 801 -15.76 0.38 5.22
C THR A 801 -16.87 1.00 6.06
N SER A 802 -17.28 0.29 7.11
CA SER A 802 -18.15 0.82 8.17
C SER A 802 -17.43 1.16 9.47
N ILE A 803 -16.16 0.74 9.61
CA ILE A 803 -15.30 1.12 10.75
C ILE A 803 -14.51 2.40 10.39
N ASN A 804 -13.69 2.91 11.30
CA ASN A 804 -12.93 4.14 11.07
C ASN A 804 -12.14 4.07 9.75
N ASN A 805 -12.46 4.92 8.77
CA ASN A 805 -11.95 4.79 7.41
C ASN A 805 -10.60 5.49 7.16
N VAL A 806 -10.07 6.14 8.20
CA VAL A 806 -8.75 6.81 8.21
C VAL A 806 -7.78 6.18 9.21
N ASP A 807 -8.05 4.95 9.65
CA ASP A 807 -7.21 4.25 10.61
C ASP A 807 -5.81 3.95 10.04
N ASP A 808 -4.79 4.60 10.58
CA ASP A 808 -3.39 4.40 10.19
C ASP A 808 -2.54 3.76 11.28
N ASN A 809 -3.11 3.19 12.36
CA ASN A 809 -2.47 2.95 13.67
C ASN A 809 -1.17 2.08 13.70
N LEU A 810 -0.64 1.62 12.57
CA LEU A 810 0.67 0.98 12.47
C LEU A 810 1.76 1.81 13.17
N GLY A 811 2.27 1.28 14.28
CA GLY A 811 3.32 1.90 15.09
C GLY A 811 2.84 2.82 16.21
N ASP A 812 1.53 2.99 16.40
CA ASP A 812 0.96 3.87 17.44
C ASP A 812 0.44 3.02 18.62
N MET A 813 1.17 3.07 19.75
CA MET A 813 0.96 2.17 20.90
C MET A 813 -0.25 2.54 21.78
N SER A 814 -0.94 3.64 21.50
CA SER A 814 -1.96 4.21 22.40
C SER A 814 -3.33 3.56 22.31
N ASN A 815 -3.65 2.82 21.24
CA ASN A 815 -4.96 2.19 21.03
C ASN A 815 -4.83 0.70 20.68
N ARG A 816 -5.20 -0.18 21.62
CA ARG A 816 -5.05 -1.64 21.51
C ARG A 816 -6.17 -2.46 20.81
N PRO A 817 -7.15 -1.90 20.05
CA PRO A 817 -7.87 -2.74 19.09
C PRO A 817 -7.24 -2.76 17.69
N PHE A 818 -6.47 -1.72 17.30
CA PHE A 818 -6.15 -1.43 15.90
C PHE A 818 -4.63 -1.44 15.67
N ILE A 819 -4.01 -2.61 15.64
CA ILE A 819 -2.55 -2.72 15.41
C ILE A 819 -2.23 -2.82 13.91
N TYR A 820 -3.24 -3.09 13.07
CA TYR A 820 -3.08 -3.38 11.66
C TYR A 820 -3.16 -2.11 10.79
N GLY A 821 -4.22 -1.31 10.95
CA GLY A 821 -4.48 -0.11 10.14
C GLY A 821 -4.78 -0.45 8.67
N TRP A 822 -5.30 0.54 7.92
CA TRP A 822 -5.60 0.38 6.51
C TRP A 822 -4.32 0.39 5.66
N GLY A 823 -3.88 -0.81 5.31
CA GLY A 823 -2.81 -1.05 4.37
C GLY A 823 -3.22 -1.99 3.25
N ILE A 824 -2.71 -1.72 2.06
CA ILE A 824 -3.03 -2.46 0.84
C ILE A 824 -1.76 -2.79 0.09
N ASP A 825 -1.78 -3.88 -0.67
CA ASP A 825 -0.81 -4.13 -1.73
C ASP A 825 -1.30 -3.42 -3.01
N PRO A 826 -0.68 -2.31 -3.45
CA PRO A 826 -1.16 -1.57 -4.61
C PRO A 826 -1.15 -2.35 -5.91
N ILE A 827 -0.38 -3.45 -6.00
CA ILE A 827 -0.31 -4.27 -7.21
C ILE A 827 -1.67 -4.80 -7.64
N ILE A 828 -2.63 -4.93 -6.70
CA ILE A 828 -3.99 -5.39 -7.00
C ILE A 828 -4.72 -4.50 -8.02
N PHE A 829 -4.28 -3.25 -8.20
CA PHE A 829 -4.90 -2.30 -9.11
C PHE A 829 -4.19 -2.18 -10.47
N GLN A 830 -3.18 -3.00 -10.75
CA GLN A 830 -2.39 -2.88 -11.98
C GLN A 830 -3.20 -3.00 -13.29
N HIS A 831 -4.41 -3.57 -13.21
CA HIS A 831 -5.36 -3.75 -14.31
C HIS A 831 -6.72 -3.08 -14.02
N THR A 832 -6.73 -2.09 -13.13
CA THR A 832 -7.93 -1.31 -12.78
C THR A 832 -7.86 0.08 -13.39
N ASP A 833 -8.86 0.46 -14.18
CA ASP A 833 -8.88 1.77 -14.85
C ASP A 833 -9.14 2.92 -13.87
N PHE A 834 -9.99 2.67 -12.88
CA PHE A 834 -10.39 3.68 -11.91
C PHE A 834 -10.77 3.10 -10.55
N VAL A 835 -10.25 3.72 -9.48
CA VAL A 835 -10.69 3.43 -8.11
C VAL A 835 -11.53 4.59 -7.58
N ALA A 836 -12.81 4.33 -7.39
CA ALA A 836 -13.74 5.35 -6.93
C ALA A 836 -13.56 5.68 -5.45
N HIS A 837 -13.61 6.97 -5.12
CA HIS A 837 -13.47 7.44 -3.74
C HIS A 837 -14.39 8.65 -3.50
N ASP A 838 -15.41 8.48 -2.64
CA ASP A 838 -16.34 9.53 -2.21
C ASP A 838 -16.01 9.98 -0.80
N TRP A 839 -15.42 11.17 -0.61
CA TRP A 839 -14.99 11.59 0.73
C TRP A 839 -16.16 11.68 1.73
N THR A 840 -16.26 10.69 2.60
CA THR A 840 -17.17 10.64 3.75
C THR A 840 -16.44 9.98 4.92
N ALA A 841 -16.47 10.62 6.09
CA ALA A 841 -15.92 10.02 7.30
C ALA A 841 -16.91 9.01 7.87
N THR A 842 -16.47 7.79 8.18
CA THR A 842 -17.30 6.82 8.92
C THR A 842 -17.45 7.26 10.38
N LYS A 843 -16.43 7.92 10.93
CA LYS A 843 -16.46 8.61 12.22
C LYS A 843 -15.80 9.98 12.07
N GLY A 844 -16.56 11.03 12.33
CA GLY A 844 -16.16 12.43 12.27
C GLY A 844 -16.85 13.25 13.35
N PHE A 845 -16.66 14.56 13.33
CA PHE A 845 -17.19 15.48 14.34
C PHE A 845 -18.72 15.34 14.53
N ASP A 846 -19.45 15.22 13.43
CA ASP A 846 -20.92 15.19 13.43
C ASP A 846 -21.53 13.87 13.92
N ASN A 847 -20.73 12.79 14.01
CA ASN A 847 -21.22 11.46 14.36
C ASN A 847 -20.29 10.70 15.32
N TYR A 848 -19.32 11.36 15.96
CA TYR A 848 -18.35 10.73 16.86
C TYR A 848 -19.01 10.00 18.05
N GLN A 849 -20.17 10.48 18.50
CA GLN A 849 -20.96 9.86 19.58
C GLN A 849 -22.13 9.00 19.07
N SER A 850 -22.31 8.90 17.75
CA SER A 850 -23.38 8.09 17.17
C SER A 850 -23.02 6.61 17.25
N SER A 851 -23.98 5.79 17.68
CA SER A 851 -23.91 4.33 17.54
C SER A 851 -24.34 3.86 16.15
N GLN A 852 -24.79 4.76 15.28
CA GLN A 852 -25.22 4.41 13.93
C GLN A 852 -24.03 4.14 13.02
N VAL A 853 -24.12 3.06 12.25
CA VAL A 853 -23.16 2.73 11.20
C VAL A 853 -23.24 3.77 10.08
N GLN A 854 -22.09 4.33 9.75
CA GLN A 854 -21.87 5.14 8.55
C GLN A 854 -20.84 4.43 7.68
N TYR A 855 -20.97 4.61 6.37
CA TYR A 855 -20.02 4.04 5.42
C TYR A 855 -19.14 5.14 4.82
N GLY A 856 -17.91 4.77 4.48
CA GLY A 856 -16.99 5.65 3.81
C GLY A 856 -15.92 4.88 3.07
N PRO A 857 -15.25 5.51 2.09
CA PRO A 857 -14.15 4.88 1.37
C PRO A 857 -12.97 4.68 2.31
N ILE A 858 -12.28 3.55 2.17
CA ILE A 858 -11.04 3.31 2.92
C ILE A 858 -9.96 4.27 2.40
N GLN A 859 -9.16 4.84 3.29
CA GLN A 859 -7.96 5.61 2.94
C GLN A 859 -6.73 4.81 3.34
N PHE A 860 -5.95 4.42 2.33
CA PHE A 860 -4.73 3.67 2.58
C PHE A 860 -3.59 4.62 2.95
N ASN A 861 -3.17 4.54 4.20
CA ASN A 861 -2.00 5.24 4.71
C ASN A 861 -0.75 4.34 4.77
N ILE A 862 -0.90 3.05 4.43
CA ILE A 862 0.14 2.03 4.52
C ILE A 862 0.29 1.32 3.17
N ILE A 863 1.49 1.35 2.59
CA ILE A 863 1.86 0.47 1.47
C ILE A 863 2.27 -0.88 2.08
N ARG A 864 1.50 -1.94 1.80
CA ARG A 864 1.70 -3.29 2.36
C ARG A 864 1.71 -4.34 1.24
N PRO A 865 2.86 -4.60 0.61
CA PRO A 865 2.96 -5.68 -0.36
C PRO A 865 2.70 -7.05 0.27
N SER A 866 2.06 -7.94 -0.48
CA SER A 866 1.65 -9.28 -0.05
C SER A 866 2.86 -10.22 0.07
N ALA A 867 2.72 -11.28 0.87
CA ALA A 867 3.78 -12.28 1.07
C ALA A 867 4.23 -13.01 -0.21
N ASP A 868 3.33 -13.15 -1.19
CA ASP A 868 3.58 -13.79 -2.49
C ASP A 868 4.10 -12.82 -3.56
N SER A 869 4.17 -11.51 -3.28
CA SER A 869 4.62 -10.51 -4.24
C SER A 869 6.13 -10.64 -4.52
N SER A 870 6.46 -10.81 -5.80
CA SER A 870 7.83 -10.76 -6.31
C SER A 870 8.44 -9.36 -6.14
N PHE A 871 9.76 -9.26 -6.21
CA PHE A 871 10.44 -7.97 -6.06
C PHE A 871 10.01 -6.93 -7.12
N GLU A 872 9.79 -7.36 -8.36
CA GLU A 872 9.32 -6.47 -9.43
C GLU A 872 7.85 -6.04 -9.23
N GLU A 873 6.99 -6.93 -8.70
CA GLU A 873 5.64 -6.55 -8.27
C GLU A 873 5.69 -5.51 -7.16
N VAL A 874 6.58 -5.66 -6.17
CA VAL A 874 6.76 -4.65 -5.11
C VAL A 874 7.17 -3.30 -5.71
N LYS A 875 8.16 -3.26 -6.61
CA LYS A 875 8.56 -2.02 -7.28
C LYS A 875 7.40 -1.36 -8.03
N LYS A 876 6.68 -2.14 -8.83
CA LYS A 876 5.50 -1.68 -9.56
C LYS A 876 4.41 -1.17 -8.61
N ALA A 877 4.24 -1.80 -7.46
CA ALA A 877 3.27 -1.36 -6.46
C ALA A 877 3.61 0.02 -5.87
N PHE A 878 4.89 0.31 -5.65
CA PHE A 878 5.34 1.65 -5.27
C PHE A 878 5.13 2.66 -6.41
N ASP A 879 5.42 2.28 -7.65
CA ASP A 879 5.18 3.14 -8.83
C ASP A 879 3.70 3.46 -9.03
N ILE A 880 2.80 2.49 -8.77
CA ILE A 880 1.35 2.68 -8.82
C ILE A 880 0.94 3.80 -7.86
N VAL A 881 1.36 3.73 -6.60
CA VAL A 881 0.92 4.66 -5.55
C VAL A 881 1.58 6.03 -5.66
N LEU A 882 2.89 6.05 -5.90
CA LEU A 882 3.70 7.26 -5.74
C LEU A 882 3.84 8.07 -7.02
N GLU A 883 3.60 7.46 -8.19
CA GLU A 883 3.76 8.16 -9.47
C GLU A 883 2.57 7.97 -10.42
N THR A 884 2.21 6.73 -10.76
CA THR A 884 1.23 6.41 -11.82
C THR A 884 -0.19 6.85 -11.45
N HIS A 885 -0.59 6.61 -10.20
CA HIS A 885 -1.90 6.92 -9.66
C HIS A 885 -1.83 7.78 -8.40
N LYS A 886 -0.84 8.70 -8.34
CA LYS A 886 -0.71 9.69 -7.27
C LYS A 886 -1.91 10.65 -7.15
N ASP A 887 -2.76 10.68 -8.16
CA ASP A 887 -4.01 11.45 -8.20
C ASP A 887 -5.21 10.69 -7.61
N TRP A 888 -5.09 9.38 -7.39
CA TRP A 888 -6.15 8.55 -6.81
C TRP A 888 -6.27 8.80 -5.32
N ARG A 889 -7.42 9.39 -4.93
CA ARG A 889 -7.66 9.85 -3.56
C ARG A 889 -7.53 8.74 -2.50
N ILE A 890 -7.70 7.48 -2.87
CA ILE A 890 -7.53 6.32 -1.98
C ILE A 890 -6.11 6.20 -1.40
N PHE A 891 -5.10 6.69 -2.12
CA PHE A 891 -3.69 6.68 -1.70
C PHE A 891 -3.25 7.99 -1.02
N ASN A 892 -4.09 9.01 -1.02
CA ASN A 892 -3.67 10.33 -0.57
C ASN A 892 -3.67 10.51 0.96
N GLY A 893 -4.04 9.47 1.71
CA GLY A 893 -4.18 9.56 3.16
C GLY A 893 -5.10 10.69 3.63
N GLU A 894 -4.90 11.09 4.90
CA GLU A 894 -5.70 12.13 5.57
C GLU A 894 -5.44 13.53 4.99
N HIS A 895 -4.30 13.75 4.33
CA HIS A 895 -3.78 15.09 4.02
C HIS A 895 -4.38 15.80 2.79
N GLY A 896 -5.34 15.21 2.09
CA GLY A 896 -6.03 15.89 0.98
C GLY A 896 -5.38 15.68 -0.39
N ASP A 897 -5.46 16.70 -1.24
CA ASP A 897 -4.79 16.71 -2.53
C ASP A 897 -3.27 16.47 -2.35
N GLN A 898 -2.72 15.50 -3.08
CA GLN A 898 -1.30 15.13 -3.07
C GLN A 898 -0.70 14.76 -1.71
N GLY A 899 -1.54 14.23 -0.83
CA GLY A 899 -1.01 13.29 0.16
C GLY A 899 -0.57 11.99 -0.50
N TRP A 900 0.12 11.16 0.27
CA TRP A 900 0.57 9.82 -0.12
C TRP A 900 0.54 8.95 1.13
N PRO A 901 0.65 7.62 1.02
CA PRO A 901 0.73 6.77 2.19
C PRO A 901 2.03 7.06 2.96
N ILE A 902 1.92 7.45 4.22
CA ILE A 902 3.07 7.85 5.04
C ILE A 902 3.72 6.67 5.77
N LYS A 903 3.27 5.44 5.55
CA LYS A 903 3.80 4.24 6.21
C LYS A 903 4.04 3.12 5.19
N ILE A 904 5.05 2.31 5.47
CA ILE A 904 5.39 1.12 4.68
C ILE A 904 5.41 -0.08 5.62
N ASP A 905 4.76 -1.16 5.21
CA ASP A 905 4.76 -2.45 5.91
C ASP A 905 5.28 -3.56 4.99
N LEU A 906 6.57 -3.89 5.14
CA LEU A 906 7.24 -4.98 4.44
C LEU A 906 7.23 -6.27 5.25
N SER A 907 6.52 -6.34 6.40
CA SER A 907 6.66 -7.47 7.33
C SER A 907 6.22 -8.82 6.79
N GLU A 908 5.40 -8.84 5.75
CA GLU A 908 4.99 -10.07 5.05
C GLU A 908 5.95 -10.45 3.92
N THR A 909 6.83 -9.54 3.51
CA THR A 909 7.77 -9.76 2.40
C THR A 909 9.10 -10.35 2.88
N LYS A 910 10.00 -10.65 1.94
CA LYS A 910 11.40 -11.01 2.24
C LYS A 910 12.35 -9.81 2.24
N LEU A 911 11.84 -8.59 1.99
CA LEU A 911 12.65 -7.40 1.78
C LEU A 911 13.06 -6.77 3.11
N LYS A 912 14.38 -6.67 3.33
CA LYS A 912 14.95 -6.10 4.55
C LYS A 912 15.19 -4.60 4.48
N SER A 913 15.10 -4.01 3.30
CA SER A 913 15.31 -2.58 3.04
C SER A 913 14.49 -2.12 1.84
N LEU A 914 14.57 -0.82 1.52
CA LEU A 914 13.95 -0.22 0.33
C LEU A 914 14.94 -0.13 -0.84
N LYS A 915 15.98 -0.97 -0.84
CA LYS A 915 16.98 -1.03 -1.91
C LYS A 915 16.30 -1.24 -3.27
N ASP A 916 16.73 -0.45 -4.25
CA ASP A 916 16.26 -0.44 -5.65
C ASP A 916 14.74 -0.15 -5.84
N ILE A 917 14.05 0.38 -4.82
CA ILE A 917 12.66 0.87 -4.92
C ILE A 917 12.66 2.38 -5.15
N ASN A 918 11.94 2.87 -6.17
CA ASN A 918 11.83 4.31 -6.38
C ASN A 918 10.81 4.94 -5.43
N LEU A 919 11.26 5.87 -4.59
CA LEU A 919 10.41 6.57 -3.62
C LEU A 919 9.97 7.96 -4.10
N TYR A 920 10.41 8.40 -5.29
CA TYR A 920 10.03 9.69 -5.89
C TYR A 920 10.21 10.90 -4.95
N LYS A 921 11.24 10.84 -4.09
CA LYS A 921 11.54 11.83 -3.03
C LYS A 921 10.52 11.88 -1.88
N HIS A 922 9.50 11.04 -1.88
CA HIS A 922 8.59 10.90 -0.74
C HIS A 922 9.32 10.37 0.49
N LYS A 923 8.78 10.72 1.66
CA LYS A 923 9.27 10.24 2.95
C LYS A 923 8.15 9.56 3.70
N PHE A 924 8.55 8.76 4.68
CA PHE A 924 7.65 7.90 5.43
C PHE A 924 7.85 8.09 6.93
N ARG A 925 6.76 8.10 7.69
CA ARG A 925 6.77 8.16 9.15
C ARG A 925 7.15 6.81 9.76
N VAL A 926 6.71 5.71 9.15
CA VAL A 926 6.90 4.35 9.69
C VAL A 926 7.36 3.41 8.59
N LEU A 927 8.37 2.59 8.90
CA LEU A 927 8.77 1.43 8.11
C LEU A 927 8.74 0.19 8.99
N LYS A 928 7.93 -0.81 8.65
CA LYS A 928 7.91 -2.11 9.33
C LYS A 928 8.62 -3.15 8.46
N LEU A 929 9.63 -3.80 9.02
CA LEU A 929 10.50 -4.76 8.33
C LEU A 929 10.15 -6.20 8.71
N PRO A 930 10.41 -7.19 7.84
CA PRO A 930 10.22 -8.59 8.18
C PRO A 930 11.22 -9.02 9.26
N SER A 931 10.78 -9.80 10.23
CA SER A 931 11.67 -10.44 11.21
C SER A 931 11.08 -11.74 11.73
N SER A 932 11.96 -12.65 12.14
CA SER A 932 11.61 -13.90 12.80
C SER A 932 12.55 -14.10 13.99
N GLY A 933 11.99 -14.24 15.20
CA GLY A 933 12.78 -14.43 16.42
C GLY A 933 13.27 -13.14 17.06
N THR A 934 14.31 -13.26 17.90
CA THR A 934 14.84 -12.17 18.72
C THR A 934 15.78 -11.22 17.96
N THR A 935 16.29 -11.64 16.80
CA THR A 935 17.30 -10.91 16.04
C THR A 935 16.84 -10.59 14.63
N PHE A 936 16.98 -9.32 14.22
CA PHE A 936 16.85 -8.90 12.82
C PHE A 936 18.23 -8.72 12.20
N THR A 937 18.53 -9.46 11.13
CA THR A 937 19.82 -9.38 10.43
C THR A 937 19.73 -8.51 9.18
N LEU A 938 20.59 -7.49 9.09
CA LEU A 938 20.83 -6.68 7.89
C LEU A 938 22.27 -6.88 7.40
N ASP A 939 22.45 -7.13 6.11
CA ASP A 939 23.78 -7.20 5.50
C ASP A 939 24.34 -5.77 5.30
N ILE A 940 25.59 -5.54 5.71
CA ILE A 940 26.25 -4.23 5.63
C ILE A 940 26.37 -3.76 4.18
N SER A 941 26.55 -4.69 3.24
CA SER A 941 26.61 -4.42 1.80
C SER A 941 25.34 -3.76 1.25
N ASP A 942 24.19 -3.95 1.89
CA ASP A 942 22.93 -3.33 1.49
C ASP A 942 22.69 -1.96 2.12
N LEU A 943 23.44 -1.59 3.18
CA LEU A 943 23.20 -0.39 3.96
C LEU A 943 23.27 0.89 3.10
N GLY A 944 24.27 0.99 2.21
CA GLY A 944 24.46 2.15 1.33
C GLY A 944 23.32 2.39 0.34
N ALA A 945 22.57 1.35 -0.03
CA ALA A 945 21.46 1.40 -0.97
C ALA A 945 20.09 1.23 -0.30
N SER A 946 20.04 1.03 1.02
CA SER A 946 18.84 0.64 1.77
C SER A 946 17.72 1.68 1.83
N GLN A 947 18.03 2.95 1.59
CA GLN A 947 17.12 4.11 1.66
C GLN A 947 16.39 4.31 3.01
N TYR A 948 16.92 3.84 4.14
CA TYR A 948 16.32 4.12 5.46
C TYR A 948 16.21 5.61 5.79
N SER A 949 17.04 6.46 5.18
CA SER A 949 16.94 7.92 5.31
C SER A 949 15.65 8.50 4.70
N ALA A 950 14.84 7.69 4.02
CA ALA A 950 13.48 8.04 3.61
C ALA A 950 12.54 8.29 4.80
N ILE A 951 12.88 7.89 6.02
CA ILE A 951 12.07 8.24 7.19
C ILE A 951 12.48 9.54 7.89
N LEU A 952 13.65 10.08 7.55
CA LEU A 952 14.22 11.26 8.22
C LEU A 952 13.61 12.56 7.73
N ALA A 953 12.52 12.96 8.37
CA ALA A 953 11.85 14.24 8.13
C ALA A 953 11.07 14.75 9.35
N ASP A 954 10.64 16.00 9.29
CA ASP A 954 9.81 16.62 10.32
C ASP A 954 8.33 16.26 10.13
N TRP A 955 7.82 15.41 11.03
CA TRP A 955 6.41 15.01 11.10
C TRP A 955 5.63 15.83 12.15
N GLY A 956 6.27 16.80 12.81
CA GLY A 956 5.67 17.62 13.86
C GLY A 956 6.21 17.30 15.26
N PRO A 957 5.76 18.06 16.29
CA PRO A 957 6.40 18.05 17.60
C PRO A 957 6.28 16.73 18.37
N ASN A 958 5.25 15.93 18.06
CA ASN A 958 4.94 14.69 18.77
C ASN A 958 5.08 13.44 17.89
N GLU A 959 5.30 13.61 16.58
CA GLU A 959 5.38 12.51 15.62
C GLU A 959 6.83 12.25 15.26
N LYS A 960 7.27 11.01 15.48
CA LYS A 960 8.66 10.62 15.27
C LYS A 960 8.75 9.48 14.25
N PRO A 961 9.82 9.44 13.44
CA PRO A 961 10.06 8.33 12.56
C PRO A 961 10.30 7.04 13.35
N LYS A 962 9.74 5.92 12.89
CA LYS A 962 9.83 4.62 13.56
C LYS A 962 10.21 3.52 12.58
N ILE A 963 11.08 2.61 13.01
CA ILE A 963 11.28 1.31 12.38
C ILE A 963 10.75 0.21 13.29
N LEU A 964 9.81 -0.56 12.76
CA LEU A 964 9.14 -1.68 13.44
C LEU A 964 9.58 -3.00 12.81
N PHE A 965 9.28 -4.10 13.47
CA PHE A 965 9.67 -5.44 13.04
C PHE A 965 8.44 -6.37 13.06
N GLY A 966 8.40 -7.34 12.15
CA GLY A 966 7.30 -8.28 11.99
C GLY A 966 7.05 -9.15 13.23
N ASN A 967 8.12 -9.48 13.95
CA ASN A 967 8.09 -10.21 15.21
C ASN A 967 8.29 -9.25 16.40
N ASP A 968 7.37 -9.28 17.35
CA ASP A 968 7.39 -8.44 18.56
C ASP A 968 8.50 -8.81 19.55
N ARG A 969 9.08 -10.02 19.43
CA ARG A 969 10.23 -10.50 20.21
C ARG A 969 11.57 -9.98 19.69
N THR A 970 11.60 -9.33 18.52
CA THR A 970 12.84 -8.77 17.99
C THR A 970 13.37 -7.69 18.94
N THR A 971 14.51 -7.97 19.56
CA THR A 971 15.18 -7.12 20.57
C THR A 971 16.61 -6.76 20.17
N LYS A 972 17.16 -7.44 19.16
CA LYS A 972 18.54 -7.27 18.67
C LYS A 972 18.55 -6.98 17.17
N ILE A 973 19.50 -6.16 16.73
CA ILE A 973 19.87 -5.99 15.32
C ILE A 973 21.23 -6.61 15.10
N HIS A 974 21.40 -7.41 14.06
CA HIS A 974 22.69 -7.93 13.61
C HIS A 974 23.07 -7.27 12.29
N PHE A 975 24.13 -6.45 12.30
CA PHE A 975 24.76 -5.98 11.06
C PHE A 975 25.80 -7.02 10.64
N LYS A 976 25.45 -7.83 9.64
CA LYS A 976 26.26 -8.93 9.13
C LYS A 976 27.19 -8.44 8.01
N GLY A 977 28.45 -8.86 8.03
CA GLY A 977 29.46 -8.48 7.04
C GLY A 977 30.75 -7.96 7.67
N ASN A 978 31.66 -7.51 6.80
CA ASN A 978 33.00 -7.03 7.15
C ASN A 978 33.18 -5.55 6.74
N ALA A 979 34.33 -4.98 7.12
CA ALA A 979 34.67 -3.60 6.79
C ALA A 979 34.69 -3.29 5.28
N SER A 980 35.01 -4.29 4.44
CA SER A 980 34.98 -4.17 2.97
C SER A 980 33.59 -4.01 2.39
N ASP A 981 32.55 -4.38 3.13
CA ASP A 981 31.18 -4.42 2.63
C ASP A 981 30.51 -3.05 2.72
N PHE A 982 31.10 -2.10 3.45
CA PHE A 982 30.63 -0.72 3.48
C PHE A 982 30.80 -0.08 2.10
N SER A 983 29.68 0.34 1.51
CA SER A 983 29.64 0.97 0.20
C SER A 983 28.69 2.16 0.18
N GLY A 984 28.88 3.06 -0.79
CA GLY A 984 28.04 4.25 -0.96
C GLY A 984 28.05 5.19 0.26
N LYS A 985 27.04 6.08 0.31
CA LYS A 985 26.87 7.05 1.40
C LYS A 985 26.14 6.44 2.61
N TRP A 986 26.68 5.33 3.13
CA TRP A 986 26.03 4.50 4.15
C TRP A 986 25.75 5.21 5.49
N ALA A 987 26.50 6.26 5.84
CA ALA A 987 26.33 6.94 7.14
C ALA A 987 24.94 7.60 7.27
N LYS A 988 24.44 8.19 6.18
CA LYS A 988 23.09 8.77 6.12
C LYS A 988 22.00 7.71 6.31
N GLU A 989 22.19 6.54 5.71
CA GLU A 989 21.22 5.44 5.80
C GLU A 989 21.27 4.78 7.18
N LEU A 990 22.46 4.63 7.76
CA LEU A 990 22.62 4.21 9.16
C LEU A 990 21.92 5.17 10.13
N GLN A 991 22.05 6.49 9.93
CA GLN A 991 21.36 7.49 10.74
C GLN A 991 19.84 7.28 10.68
N GLY A 992 19.29 7.07 9.48
CA GLY A 992 17.87 6.78 9.28
C GLY A 992 17.44 5.53 10.05
N PHE A 993 18.19 4.45 9.90
CA PHE A 993 17.93 3.19 10.57
C PHE A 993 17.95 3.33 12.09
N LEU A 994 19.05 3.83 12.67
CA LEU A 994 19.22 3.98 14.10
C LEU A 994 18.17 4.93 14.72
N THR A 995 17.88 6.05 14.06
CA THR A 995 16.84 6.99 14.53
C THR A 995 15.48 6.32 14.58
N GLY A 996 15.11 5.56 13.54
CA GLY A 996 13.85 4.83 13.49
C GLY A 996 13.76 3.74 14.55
N VAL A 997 14.82 2.95 14.74
CA VAL A 997 14.87 1.84 15.71
C VAL A 997 14.87 2.35 17.16
N VAL A 998 15.55 3.45 17.49
CA VAL A 998 15.51 4.03 18.84
C VAL A 998 14.09 4.39 19.26
N ASN A 999 13.31 4.94 18.32
CA ASN A 999 11.94 5.36 18.57
C ASN A 999 10.98 4.16 18.69
N ASN A 1000 11.47 2.94 18.45
CA ASN A 1000 10.85 1.68 18.85
C ASN A 1000 11.29 1.32 20.29
N THR A 1001 10.37 0.82 21.11
CA THR A 1001 10.59 0.65 22.55
C THR A 1001 11.48 -0.54 22.93
N ASN A 1002 11.67 -1.52 22.04
CA ASN A 1002 12.16 -2.84 22.45
C ASN A 1002 13.61 -3.17 22.04
N ILE A 1003 14.27 -2.35 21.22
CA ILE A 1003 15.58 -2.69 20.64
C ILE A 1003 16.66 -1.74 21.13
N ARG A 1004 17.66 -2.31 21.80
CA ARG A 1004 18.82 -1.57 22.34
C ARG A 1004 20.17 -2.23 22.06
N THR A 1005 20.18 -3.42 21.49
CA THR A 1005 21.40 -4.20 21.22
C THR A 1005 21.67 -4.31 19.73
N ILE A 1006 22.89 -3.99 19.34
CA ILE A 1006 23.44 -4.16 17.99
C ILE A 1006 24.58 -5.18 18.07
N VAL A 1007 24.54 -6.19 17.23
CA VAL A 1007 25.55 -7.24 17.08
C VAL A 1007 26.26 -7.03 15.75
N VAL A 1008 27.57 -7.22 15.71
CA VAL A 1008 28.39 -7.14 14.49
C VAL A 1008 29.37 -8.32 14.41
N ASP A 1009 29.81 -8.68 13.21
CA ASP A 1009 30.63 -9.89 13.03
C ASP A 1009 32.07 -9.74 13.56
N ASN A 1010 32.64 -8.53 13.56
CA ASN A 1010 34.03 -8.32 13.98
C ASN A 1010 34.30 -6.90 14.56
N ASP A 1011 35.49 -6.76 15.16
CA ASP A 1011 35.98 -5.52 15.77
C ASP A 1011 36.06 -4.33 14.80
N ASP A 1012 36.45 -4.57 13.54
CA ASP A 1012 36.66 -3.48 12.58
C ASP A 1012 35.33 -2.82 12.22
N VAL A 1013 34.28 -3.62 12.01
CA VAL A 1013 32.90 -3.13 11.83
C VAL A 1013 32.44 -2.36 13.07
N LEU A 1014 32.71 -2.88 14.28
CA LEU A 1014 32.37 -2.19 15.54
C LEU A 1014 33.01 -0.81 15.60
N GLN A 1015 34.30 -0.68 15.25
CA GLN A 1015 35.01 0.59 15.26
C GLN A 1015 34.48 1.55 14.18
N ILE A 1016 34.20 1.06 12.97
CA ILE A 1016 33.62 1.87 11.88
C ILE A 1016 32.26 2.45 12.29
N LEU A 1017 31.36 1.62 12.84
CA LEU A 1017 30.04 2.08 13.27
C LEU A 1017 30.13 3.07 14.43
N LYS A 1018 30.93 2.81 15.47
CA LYS A 1018 31.11 3.74 16.61
C LYS A 1018 31.78 5.05 16.20
N GLY A 1019 32.69 5.02 15.24
CA GLY A 1019 33.38 6.19 14.72
C GLY A 1019 32.54 7.01 13.74
N SER A 1020 31.39 6.49 13.29
CA SER A 1020 30.49 7.18 12.37
C SER A 1020 29.78 8.37 13.03
N PRO A 1021 29.60 9.50 12.34
CA PRO A 1021 28.76 10.61 12.82
C PRO A 1021 27.28 10.23 12.98
N ALA A 1022 26.85 9.10 12.41
CA ALA A 1022 25.49 8.59 12.54
C ALA A 1022 25.26 7.76 13.81
N TRP A 1023 26.32 7.42 14.56
CA TRP A 1023 26.22 6.56 15.73
C TRP A 1023 25.37 7.18 16.84
N ASP A 1024 24.52 6.37 17.44
CA ASP A 1024 23.67 6.75 18.57
C ASP A 1024 24.08 5.98 19.82
N SER A 1025 24.58 6.71 20.83
CA SER A 1025 25.10 6.14 22.08
C SER A 1025 24.04 5.44 22.95
N ARG A 1026 22.75 5.55 22.60
CA ARG A 1026 21.67 4.81 23.26
C ARG A 1026 21.68 3.31 22.93
N PHE A 1027 22.40 2.89 21.90
CA PHE A 1027 22.59 1.47 21.59
C PHE A 1027 23.82 0.89 22.28
N GLN A 1028 23.69 -0.34 22.75
CA GLN A 1028 24.82 -1.19 23.09
C GLN A 1028 25.24 -1.94 21.82
N ILE A 1029 26.53 -1.90 21.48
CA ILE A 1029 27.10 -2.66 20.36
C ILE A 1029 28.15 -3.64 20.85
N ARG A 1030 28.08 -4.87 20.38
CA ARG A 1030 28.96 -5.99 20.75
C ARG A 1030 29.30 -6.81 19.51
N THR A 1031 30.43 -7.51 19.55
CA THR A 1031 30.76 -8.49 18.51
C THR A 1031 29.97 -9.79 18.72
N ALA A 1032 29.74 -10.56 17.66
CA ALA A 1032 29.07 -11.87 17.74
C ALA A 1032 29.79 -12.82 18.73
N LEU A 1033 31.13 -12.76 18.77
CA LEU A 1033 31.96 -13.50 19.72
C LEU A 1033 31.74 -13.09 21.18
N GLU A 1034 31.51 -11.80 21.45
CA GLU A 1034 31.17 -11.30 22.79
C GLU A 1034 29.77 -11.72 23.21
N GLU A 1035 28.83 -11.77 22.26
CA GLU A 1035 27.46 -12.21 22.50
C GLU A 1035 27.42 -13.71 22.86
N GLU A 1036 28.16 -14.56 22.12
CA GLU A 1036 28.28 -16.00 22.42
C GLU A 1036 28.92 -16.28 23.79
N ARG A 1037 29.81 -15.40 24.26
CA ARG A 1037 30.51 -15.53 25.56
C ARG A 1037 29.74 -14.91 26.73
N GLY A 1038 28.75 -14.06 26.46
CA GLY A 1038 28.07 -13.21 27.43
C GLY A 1038 27.03 -13.89 28.34
N GLY A 1039 26.77 -15.18 28.17
CA GLY A 1039 25.96 -15.96 29.12
C GLY A 1039 24.46 -15.68 29.03
N GLY A 1040 23.80 -16.47 28.19
CA GLY A 1040 22.35 -16.62 28.13
C GLY A 1040 22.00 -17.32 26.84
N PHE A 1041 21.72 -18.63 26.91
CA PHE A 1041 21.17 -19.35 25.77
C PHE A 1041 19.89 -18.62 25.31
N ASP A 1042 19.97 -17.90 24.18
CA ASP A 1042 18.79 -17.58 23.37
C ASP A 1042 18.33 -18.94 22.82
N PHE A 1043 17.32 -19.53 23.45
CA PHE A 1043 16.58 -20.61 22.84
C PHE A 1043 15.62 -19.97 21.82
N ASP A 1044 16.08 -19.84 20.57
CA ASP A 1044 15.17 -19.71 19.42
C ASP A 1044 14.40 -21.02 19.21
#